data_AF-A0A6B9ZKA4-F1
#
_entry.id   AF-A0A6B9ZKA4-F1
#
_cell.length_a   1.000
_cell.length_b   1.000
_cell.length_c   1.000
_cell.angle_alpha   90.00
_cell.angle_beta   90.00
_cell.angle_gamma   90.00
#
_symmetry.space_group_name_H-M   'P 1'
#
loop_
_entity.id
_entity.type
_entity.pdbx_description
1 polymer ?
#
loop_
_entity_poly.entity_id
_entity_poly.type
_entity_poly.pdbx_seq_one_letter_code
_entity_poly.pdbx_strand_id
1 'polypeptide(L)'
;MKKNGTSLSFRLAAFLICLLSISSHAGAQTPVQQNGQLQVIGTKLCNQYGNPIQLRGMSTHGIQWYGWGSCLTAASLDALAYDWGADILRISLYVQEGGYETDPTGFTNQVNRLIEEATARGMYALVDWHQLTPGDPNYNLARAKTFFSAIANTHKNKNNIIYDICNEPNSGATWAKIKTYADQMIPHIRAIDNDAVILVGTHGWSTMGLSGDGSLQDILNNPLQFPNIMYTFHFYAMDHRTPYLNQLNTASNQLPVFVTEFGTQEASGDGPNDFAMAQQFIDLMASKKISWTNWNYSDDPRSGAVWISGTCSNGPWTTARLKPAGAWIRERMLNPADNFPGGNVCVPVSASANDGNIPANVQDNDYNTRWSAEGDGQWIQFCLSNTTVITGVNIAFYNGTTRRTNFDILTSTDGSSWTSAASGLQSSGTSNALESFTFPARSAKHVRIVGHGNTVNAWNSLTEVRIISSSSTQQTTLAPLQDAYVRNGDYAATTHGTTDAAVLMSKLNSTTTTGYDRQTFLRFDVSGVSNIGSAVLRVYGKIEDNRVTNIPVGVYAVANTTWSESTLTWNNKPAAGTAALTTTTVTDSTGRYYSWDITSYVQTEKAAGRNGISLALLSNTGVDPRIMWRSKEAGLTAPQLVITSTASAAKQAVTAPVKQPVKLQTSLTSYPNPFGDNSTVSFFLEKPADVLLAVYDINGKQVAVLKRGRLDAGQYNTALSSAQLPKGVYTLKLVYGEKAITRKVVKQ
;
A
#
# COMPACT_ATOMS: atom_id res chain seq x y z
N MET A 1 37.22 65.05 35.65
CA MET A 1 36.27 64.45 36.62
C MET A 1 34.86 64.62 36.09
N LYS A 2 34.08 63.52 36.01
CA LYS A 2 32.60 63.36 36.00
C LYS A 2 31.75 64.27 35.09
N LYS A 3 30.68 63.85 34.39
CA LYS A 3 30.00 62.57 34.04
C LYS A 3 28.77 62.97 33.18
N ASN A 4 28.21 62.01 32.42
CA ASN A 4 26.88 61.98 31.76
C ASN A 4 26.77 62.74 30.41
N GLY A 5 26.15 62.23 29.35
CA GLY A 5 25.46 60.96 29.11
C GLY A 5 24.76 60.99 27.73
N THR A 6 24.80 59.85 27.03
CA THR A 6 23.80 59.27 26.09
C THR A 6 23.30 60.03 24.85
N SER A 7 23.58 59.46 23.66
CA SER A 7 22.63 58.87 22.67
C SER A 7 23.21 59.05 21.25
N LEU A 8 23.68 58.01 20.56
CA LEU A 8 22.91 57.02 19.78
C LEU A 8 22.24 57.60 18.51
N SER A 9 23.03 57.79 17.45
CA SER A 9 22.58 57.72 16.04
C SER A 9 23.79 58.02 15.14
N PHE A 10 24.26 57.02 14.38
CA PHE A 10 24.98 57.13 13.08
C PHE A 10 25.78 55.84 12.83
N ARG A 11 25.13 54.79 12.32
CA ARG A 11 25.72 53.79 11.39
C ARG A 11 24.58 53.14 10.59
N LEU A 12 23.90 53.96 9.79
CA LEU A 12 23.14 53.50 8.63
C LEU A 12 24.14 53.26 7.48
N ALA A 13 23.94 52.21 6.68
CA ALA A 13 24.71 51.83 5.47
C ALA A 13 25.77 50.71 5.59
N ALA A 14 25.51 49.65 6.36
CA ALA A 14 26.20 48.36 6.19
C ALA A 14 25.31 47.15 6.54
N PHE A 15 24.01 47.20 6.22
CA PHE A 15 23.05 46.13 6.53
C PHE A 15 22.00 46.01 5.42
N LEU A 16 22.43 45.86 4.17
CA LEU A 16 21.50 45.58 3.07
C LEU A 16 22.19 44.86 1.89
N ILE A 17 22.89 43.75 2.15
CA ILE A 17 23.18 42.62 1.23
C ILE A 17 23.67 41.47 2.14
N CYS A 18 22.75 40.75 2.79
CA CYS A 18 22.97 39.37 3.30
C CYS A 18 21.65 38.72 3.76
N LEU A 19 20.57 38.96 3.02
CA LEU A 19 19.24 38.40 3.28
C LEU A 19 18.77 37.66 2.03
N LEU A 20 19.53 36.66 1.62
CA LEU A 20 19.12 35.62 0.68
C LEU A 20 19.79 34.32 1.13
N SER A 21 18.99 33.27 1.32
CA SER A 21 19.35 31.90 1.75
C SER A 21 19.25 31.60 3.26
N ILE A 22 18.09 31.85 3.87
CA ILE A 22 17.61 30.92 4.91
C ILE A 22 16.59 30.03 4.22
N SER A 23 17.09 28.95 3.61
CA SER A 23 16.25 27.83 3.20
C SER A 23 15.71 27.21 4.48
N SER A 24 14.44 27.45 4.79
CA SER A 24 13.69 26.71 5.80
C SER A 24 13.57 25.25 5.36
N HIS A 25 14.61 24.45 5.62
CA HIS A 25 14.48 23.01 5.67
C HIS A 25 13.64 22.68 6.90
N ALA A 26 12.34 22.45 6.70
CA ALA A 26 11.57 21.68 7.66
C ALA A 26 12.31 20.34 7.84
N GLY A 27 12.93 20.12 9.01
CA GLY A 27 13.64 18.88 9.29
C GLY A 27 12.70 17.69 9.11
N ALA A 28 13.18 16.62 8.46
CA ALA A 28 12.42 15.38 8.36
C ALA A 28 12.05 14.88 9.76
N GLN A 29 10.79 14.46 9.96
CA GLN A 29 10.34 13.92 11.25
C GLN A 29 11.14 12.66 11.59
N THR A 30 11.52 12.49 12.86
CA THR A 30 12.25 11.30 13.32
C THR A 30 11.37 10.04 13.34
N PRO A 31 11.94 8.82 13.35
CA PRO A 31 11.17 7.58 13.46
C PRO A 31 10.14 7.58 14.59
N VAL A 32 10.51 8.03 15.79
CA VAL A 32 9.60 8.14 16.94
C VAL A 32 8.55 9.25 16.74
N GLN A 33 8.90 10.39 16.13
CA GLN A 33 7.92 11.44 15.84
C GLN A 33 6.88 10.97 14.80
N GLN A 34 7.30 10.16 13.83
CA GLN A 34 6.41 9.64 12.79
C GLN A 34 5.46 8.57 13.34
N ASN A 35 5.94 7.70 14.23
CA ASN A 35 5.18 6.53 14.68
C ASN A 35 4.56 6.65 16.07
N GLY A 36 5.19 7.37 16.99
CA GLY A 36 4.73 7.52 18.38
C GLY A 36 4.66 6.21 19.15
N GLN A 37 3.67 6.07 20.05
CA GLN A 37 3.51 4.87 20.88
C GLN A 37 3.25 3.62 20.03
N LEU A 38 4.08 2.60 20.21
CA LEU A 38 3.92 1.34 19.49
C LEU A 38 2.95 0.39 20.17
N GLN A 39 2.28 -0.42 19.37
CA GLN A 39 1.35 -1.44 19.81
C GLN A 39 1.34 -2.63 18.86
N VAL A 40 1.10 -3.83 19.38
CA VAL A 40 0.92 -5.04 18.56
C VAL A 40 -0.56 -5.18 18.20
N ILE A 41 -0.87 -5.22 16.91
CA ILE A 41 -2.21 -5.46 16.38
C ILE A 41 -2.16 -6.70 15.49
N GLY A 42 -2.88 -7.76 15.90
CA GLY A 42 -2.81 -9.06 15.24
C GLY A 42 -1.39 -9.61 15.25
N THR A 43 -0.79 -9.81 14.08
CA THR A 43 0.57 -10.37 13.92
C THR A 43 1.62 -9.31 13.56
N LYS A 44 1.34 -8.02 13.83
CA LYS A 44 2.18 -6.89 13.39
C LYS A 44 2.47 -5.93 14.53
N LEU A 45 3.69 -5.39 14.51
CA LEU A 45 4.02 -4.17 15.22
C LEU A 45 3.39 -3.00 14.47
N CYS A 46 2.59 -2.21 15.15
CA CYS A 46 1.91 -1.05 14.61
C CYS A 46 2.32 0.20 15.37
N ASN A 47 2.21 1.34 14.69
CA ASN A 47 2.40 2.64 15.30
C ASN A 47 1.15 3.12 16.07
N GLN A 48 1.19 4.33 16.63
CA GLN A 48 0.10 4.85 17.47
C GLN A 48 -1.23 5.03 16.71
N TYR A 49 -1.17 5.03 15.37
CA TYR A 49 -2.32 5.13 14.48
C TYR A 49 -2.87 3.76 14.04
N GLY A 50 -2.28 2.67 14.53
CA GLY A 50 -2.69 1.30 14.21
C GLY A 50 -2.17 0.76 12.88
N ASN A 51 -1.26 1.48 12.21
CA ASN A 51 -0.69 1.04 10.95
C ASN A 51 0.51 0.11 11.15
N PRO A 52 0.62 -1.03 10.43
CA PRO A 52 1.80 -1.89 10.50
C PRO A 52 3.07 -1.17 10.05
N ILE A 53 4.12 -1.29 10.85
CA ILE A 53 5.42 -0.68 10.59
C ILE A 53 6.52 -1.73 10.62
N GLN A 54 7.70 -1.32 10.16
CA GLN A 54 8.92 -2.12 10.26
C GLN A 54 10.01 -1.20 10.79
N LEU A 55 10.54 -1.48 11.98
CA LEU A 55 11.72 -0.79 12.51
C LEU A 55 12.97 -1.52 12.02
N ARG A 56 13.98 -0.77 11.60
CA ARG A 56 15.25 -1.27 11.05
C ARG A 56 16.39 -0.59 11.75
N GLY A 57 17.38 -1.36 12.20
CA GLY A 57 18.43 -0.76 13.00
C GLY A 57 19.60 -1.68 13.30
N MET A 58 20.38 -1.24 14.27
CA MET A 58 21.58 -1.94 14.72
C MET A 58 21.44 -2.36 16.17
N SER A 59 21.99 -3.54 16.46
CA SER A 59 22.27 -3.97 17.81
C SER A 59 23.67 -3.53 18.22
N THR A 60 23.83 -3.03 19.45
CA THR A 60 25.16 -2.92 20.05
C THR A 60 25.74 -4.32 20.22
N HIS A 61 27.07 -4.44 20.23
CA HIS A 61 27.68 -5.60 20.89
C HIS A 61 27.40 -5.51 22.41
N GLY A 62 27.76 -6.54 23.18
CA GLY A 62 27.78 -6.48 24.64
C GLY A 62 28.42 -5.20 25.17
N ILE A 63 27.63 -4.41 25.92
CA ILE A 63 28.01 -3.08 26.38
C ILE A 63 29.12 -3.09 27.45
N GLN A 64 29.43 -4.25 28.04
CA GLN A 64 30.60 -4.43 28.89
C GLN A 64 31.92 -4.35 28.11
N TRP A 65 31.90 -4.64 26.80
CA TRP A 65 33.08 -4.59 25.94
C TRP A 65 33.11 -3.36 25.03
N TYR A 66 31.95 -3.03 24.46
CA TYR A 66 31.83 -2.01 23.41
C TYR A 66 30.81 -0.92 23.74
N GLY A 67 30.58 -0.68 25.04
CA GLY A 67 29.57 0.25 25.53
C GLY A 67 29.93 1.74 25.42
N TRP A 68 29.31 2.53 26.29
CA TRP A 68 29.46 3.99 26.33
C TRP A 68 30.91 4.41 26.58
N GLY A 69 31.42 5.33 25.76
CA GLY A 69 32.81 5.79 25.82
C GLY A 69 33.81 4.87 25.09
N SER A 70 33.36 3.73 24.57
CA SER A 70 34.09 2.87 23.63
C SER A 70 33.49 3.04 22.22
N CYS A 71 32.81 2.03 21.68
CA CYS A 71 32.15 2.15 20.38
C CYS A 71 30.88 3.01 20.42
N LEU A 72 30.22 3.14 21.57
CA LEU A 72 29.04 3.98 21.71
C LEU A 72 29.45 5.36 22.23
N THR A 73 29.46 6.31 21.30
CA THR A 73 29.72 7.74 21.52
C THR A 73 28.63 8.57 20.85
N ALA A 74 28.51 9.84 21.23
CA ALA A 74 27.59 10.76 20.56
C ALA A 74 27.81 10.76 19.02
N ALA A 75 29.06 10.85 18.58
CA ALA A 75 29.39 10.86 17.15
C ALA A 75 29.05 9.53 16.44
N SER A 76 29.26 8.39 17.10
CA SER A 76 28.88 7.08 16.54
C SER A 76 27.37 6.94 16.39
N LEU A 77 26.60 7.47 17.35
CA LEU A 77 25.13 7.37 17.34
C LEU A 77 24.52 8.42 16.41
N ASP A 78 25.17 9.57 16.21
CA ASP A 78 24.82 10.52 15.16
C ASP A 78 24.98 9.89 13.77
N ALA A 79 26.06 9.14 13.53
CA ALA A 79 26.21 8.40 12.28
C ALA A 79 25.10 7.36 12.11
N LEU A 80 24.78 6.60 13.16
CA LEU A 80 23.71 5.60 13.09
C LEU A 80 22.32 6.22 12.79
N ALA A 81 21.97 7.31 13.47
CA ALA A 81 20.66 7.94 13.29
C ALA A 81 20.55 8.72 11.98
N TYR A 82 21.55 9.56 11.68
CA TYR A 82 21.42 10.60 10.65
C TYR A 82 22.10 10.25 9.34
N ASP A 83 23.13 9.39 9.36
CA ASP A 83 23.78 8.90 8.14
C ASP A 83 23.24 7.54 7.69
N TRP A 84 22.91 6.64 8.62
CA TRP A 84 22.41 5.30 8.29
C TRP A 84 20.89 5.24 8.25
N GLY A 85 20.21 6.21 8.86
CA GLY A 85 18.75 6.27 8.92
C GLY A 85 18.15 5.19 9.81
N ALA A 86 18.81 4.80 10.90
CA ALA A 86 18.30 3.76 11.78
C ALA A 86 17.06 4.23 12.56
N ASP A 87 16.08 3.34 12.67
CA ASP A 87 14.85 3.57 13.43
C ASP A 87 14.99 3.22 14.90
N ILE A 88 15.86 2.26 15.17
CA ILE A 88 15.96 1.56 16.45
C ILE A 88 17.42 1.24 16.79
N LEU A 89 17.76 1.41 18.06
CA LEU A 89 18.99 0.91 18.67
C LEU A 89 18.64 -0.21 19.65
N ARG A 90 19.16 -1.42 19.42
CA ARG A 90 19.12 -2.50 20.42
C ARG A 90 20.33 -2.42 21.33
N ILE A 91 20.09 -2.34 22.65
CA ILE A 91 21.08 -2.21 23.70
C ILE A 91 21.28 -3.56 24.36
N SER A 92 22.34 -4.26 23.95
CA SER A 92 22.63 -5.65 24.35
C SER A 92 23.35 -5.71 25.69
N LEU A 93 22.60 -5.88 26.78
CA LEU A 93 23.15 -5.98 28.13
C LEU A 93 23.37 -7.45 28.50
N TYR A 94 24.61 -7.94 28.34
CA TYR A 94 24.95 -9.27 28.84
C TYR A 94 24.74 -9.35 30.34
N VAL A 95 24.30 -10.51 30.83
CA VAL A 95 24.14 -10.73 32.27
C VAL A 95 25.40 -11.30 32.88
N GLN A 96 25.86 -12.41 32.28
CA GLN A 96 27.12 -13.08 32.57
C GLN A 96 28.25 -12.45 31.71
N GLU A 97 29.40 -13.11 31.61
CA GLU A 97 30.50 -12.73 30.70
C GLU A 97 31.03 -11.31 30.94
N GLY A 98 31.13 -10.93 32.22
CA GLY A 98 31.55 -9.59 32.63
C GLY A 98 30.43 -8.53 32.55
N GLY A 99 29.19 -8.94 32.30
CA GLY A 99 28.02 -8.07 32.18
C GLY A 99 27.37 -7.71 33.52
N TYR A 100 26.06 -7.51 33.48
CA TYR A 100 25.21 -6.97 34.56
C TYR A 100 25.50 -7.54 35.94
N GLU A 101 25.79 -8.84 36.06
CA GLU A 101 25.99 -9.46 37.38
C GLU A 101 27.20 -8.92 38.14
N THR A 102 28.16 -8.33 37.44
CA THR A 102 29.40 -7.79 38.00
C THR A 102 29.23 -6.37 38.57
N ASP A 103 28.39 -5.55 37.95
CA ASP A 103 28.04 -4.21 38.41
C ASP A 103 26.60 -3.83 38.00
N PRO A 104 25.59 -4.35 38.72
CA PRO A 104 24.18 -4.09 38.40
C PRO A 104 23.83 -2.61 38.30
N THR A 105 24.39 -1.78 39.18
CA THR A 105 24.11 -0.34 39.23
C THR A 105 24.77 0.38 38.05
N GLY A 106 26.06 0.12 37.80
CA GLY A 106 26.79 0.73 36.68
C GLY A 106 26.19 0.38 35.33
N PHE A 107 25.84 -0.88 35.11
CA PHE A 107 25.19 -1.32 33.87
C PHE A 107 23.77 -0.77 33.72
N THR A 108 22.97 -0.68 34.80
CA THR A 108 21.67 0.00 34.75
C THR A 108 21.82 1.47 34.34
N ASN A 109 22.81 2.17 34.90
CA ASN A 109 23.11 3.55 34.54
C ASN A 109 23.55 3.70 33.09
N GLN A 110 24.34 2.74 32.57
CA GLN A 110 24.79 2.75 31.19
C GLN A 110 23.63 2.51 30.21
N VAL A 111 22.74 1.57 30.51
CA VAL A 111 21.51 1.37 29.72
C VAL A 111 20.64 2.63 29.74
N ASN A 112 20.44 3.25 30.91
CA ASN A 112 19.72 4.51 31.02
C ASN A 112 20.32 5.60 30.12
N ARG A 113 21.66 5.72 30.12
CA ARG A 113 22.35 6.66 29.21
C ARG A 113 22.04 6.38 27.75
N LEU A 114 22.14 5.12 27.32
CA LEU A 114 21.92 4.74 25.92
C LEU A 114 20.46 4.92 25.48
N ILE A 115 19.49 4.71 26.38
CA ILE A 115 18.08 5.05 26.15
C ILE A 115 17.92 6.55 25.87
N GLU A 116 18.54 7.41 26.68
CA GLU A 116 18.47 8.87 26.46
C GLU A 116 19.16 9.28 25.16
N GLU A 117 20.28 8.65 24.80
CA GLU A 117 20.98 8.92 23.54
C GLU A 117 20.18 8.50 22.31
N ALA A 118 19.46 7.38 22.36
CA ALA A 118 18.53 6.97 21.32
C ALA A 118 17.32 7.92 21.24
N THR A 119 16.76 8.29 22.40
CA THR A 119 15.61 9.21 22.52
C THR A 119 15.94 10.58 21.94
N ALA A 120 17.10 11.14 22.27
CA ALA A 120 17.55 12.44 21.77
C ALA A 120 17.70 12.49 20.23
N ARG A 121 17.89 11.32 19.59
CA ARG A 121 17.98 11.17 18.13
C ARG A 121 16.67 10.75 17.48
N GLY A 122 15.63 10.56 18.29
CA GLY A 122 14.31 10.12 17.82
C GLY A 122 14.29 8.67 17.31
N MET A 123 15.20 7.82 17.81
CA MET A 123 15.18 6.38 17.60
C MET A 123 14.41 5.68 18.73
N TYR A 124 13.88 4.50 18.43
CA TYR A 124 13.42 3.54 19.42
C TYR A 124 14.62 2.93 20.15
N ALA A 125 14.46 2.63 21.44
CA ALA A 125 15.43 1.92 22.25
C ALA A 125 14.86 0.54 22.62
N LEU A 126 15.49 -0.51 22.09
CA LEU A 126 15.20 -1.89 22.50
C LEU A 126 16.18 -2.28 23.60
N VAL A 127 15.66 -2.46 24.81
CA VAL A 127 16.42 -2.83 25.99
C VAL A 127 16.46 -4.34 26.09
N ASP A 128 17.62 -4.90 25.79
CA ASP A 128 17.81 -6.35 25.69
C ASP A 128 18.51 -6.91 26.93
N TRP A 129 17.78 -7.77 27.64
CA TRP A 129 18.33 -8.65 28.67
C TRP A 129 19.06 -9.82 28.00
N HIS A 130 20.33 -9.56 27.69
CA HIS A 130 21.17 -10.38 26.83
C HIS A 130 21.74 -11.60 27.57
N GLN A 131 20.85 -12.45 28.06
CA GLN A 131 21.23 -13.75 28.60
C GLN A 131 21.51 -14.73 27.45
N LEU A 132 22.68 -15.37 27.53
CA LEU A 132 23.13 -16.40 26.59
C LEU A 132 23.56 -17.67 27.34
N THR A 133 24.53 -17.55 28.24
CA THR A 133 24.97 -18.65 29.12
C THR A 133 24.89 -18.21 30.57
N PRO A 134 24.12 -18.90 31.44
CA PRO A 134 23.30 -20.09 31.19
C PRO A 134 22.08 -19.84 30.27
N GLY A 135 21.61 -20.87 29.57
CA GLY A 135 20.54 -20.73 28.56
C GLY A 135 19.10 -20.69 29.09
N ASP A 136 18.85 -21.05 30.36
CA ASP A 136 17.50 -21.00 30.96
C ASP A 136 17.20 -19.61 31.55
N PRO A 137 16.25 -18.83 31.03
CA PRO A 137 16.00 -17.46 31.48
C PRO A 137 15.57 -17.39 32.96
N ASN A 138 15.04 -18.48 33.53
CA ASN A 138 14.69 -18.54 34.94
C ASN A 138 15.90 -18.40 35.87
N TYR A 139 17.11 -18.72 35.40
CA TYR A 139 18.34 -18.59 36.17
C TYR A 139 18.56 -17.16 36.67
N ASN A 140 18.30 -16.17 35.82
CA ASN A 140 18.50 -14.75 36.16
C ASN A 140 17.19 -14.01 36.48
N LEU A 141 16.08 -14.71 36.73
CA LEU A 141 14.75 -14.10 36.93
C LEU A 141 14.75 -12.98 37.99
N ALA A 142 15.42 -13.19 39.13
CA ALA A 142 15.48 -12.16 40.18
C ALA A 142 16.23 -10.90 39.71
N ARG A 143 17.36 -11.07 39.01
CA ARG A 143 18.15 -9.96 38.45
C ARG A 143 17.37 -9.23 37.36
N ALA A 144 16.71 -9.97 36.48
CA ALA A 144 15.87 -9.41 35.43
C ALA A 144 14.72 -8.56 36.03
N LYS A 145 14.02 -9.07 37.06
CA LYS A 145 12.98 -8.29 37.77
C LYS A 145 13.53 -6.99 38.35
N THR A 146 14.68 -7.03 39.01
CA THR A 146 15.33 -5.82 39.55
C THR A 146 15.68 -4.83 38.45
N PHE A 147 16.35 -5.29 37.39
CA PHE A 147 16.77 -4.46 36.27
C PHE A 147 15.57 -3.82 35.56
N PHE A 148 14.60 -4.62 35.12
CA PHE A 148 13.45 -4.09 34.38
C PHE A 148 12.55 -3.21 35.24
N SER A 149 12.46 -3.45 36.56
CA SER A 149 11.83 -2.47 37.47
C SER A 149 12.55 -1.13 37.44
N ALA A 150 13.88 -1.10 37.47
CA ALA A 150 14.63 0.15 37.43
C ALA A 150 14.44 0.88 36.11
N ILE A 151 14.52 0.16 34.97
CA ILE A 151 14.31 0.74 33.64
C ILE A 151 12.87 1.26 33.48
N ALA A 152 11.85 0.45 33.79
CA ALA A 152 10.45 0.84 33.66
C ALA A 152 10.11 2.04 34.57
N ASN A 153 10.59 2.06 35.83
CA ASN A 153 10.34 3.21 36.70
C ASN A 153 10.93 4.52 36.16
N THR A 154 12.09 4.42 35.51
CA THR A 154 12.78 5.59 34.94
C THR A 154 12.13 6.06 33.64
N HIS A 155 11.66 5.13 32.79
CA HIS A 155 11.30 5.43 31.40
C HIS A 155 9.84 5.20 31.01
N LYS A 156 8.95 4.77 31.91
CA LYS A 156 7.51 4.50 31.64
C LYS A 156 6.71 5.61 30.94
N ASN A 157 7.20 6.85 30.95
CA ASN A 157 6.53 7.98 30.28
C ASN A 157 7.04 8.20 28.84
N LYS A 158 8.00 7.40 28.38
CA LYS A 158 8.55 7.47 27.02
C LYS A 158 7.79 6.52 26.12
N ASN A 159 7.56 6.95 24.89
CA ASN A 159 6.85 6.18 23.87
C ASN A 159 7.77 5.42 22.90
N ASN A 160 9.07 5.37 23.21
CA ASN A 160 10.09 4.80 22.34
C ASN A 160 10.84 3.62 22.96
N ILE A 161 10.32 3.00 24.02
CA ILE A 161 10.97 1.88 24.72
C ILE A 161 10.32 0.54 24.32
N ILE A 162 11.17 -0.43 24.02
CA ILE A 162 10.78 -1.83 23.79
C ILE A 162 11.62 -2.71 24.72
N TYR A 163 11.00 -3.67 25.40
CA TYR A 163 11.67 -4.54 26.36
C TYR A 163 11.85 -5.93 25.77
N ASP A 164 13.09 -6.39 25.59
CA ASP A 164 13.40 -7.78 25.24
C ASP A 164 13.88 -8.52 26.49
N ILE A 165 12.99 -9.34 27.05
CA ILE A 165 13.15 -9.86 28.41
C ILE A 165 14.08 -11.08 28.50
N CYS A 166 14.44 -11.68 27.37
CA CYS A 166 15.40 -12.78 27.31
C CYS A 166 15.86 -13.01 25.87
N ASN A 167 17.11 -12.65 25.58
CA ASN A 167 17.73 -12.75 24.27
C ASN A 167 17.62 -14.13 23.59
N GLU A 168 18.34 -15.14 24.12
CA GLU A 168 18.51 -16.42 23.45
C GLU A 168 18.35 -17.61 24.40
N PRO A 169 17.12 -17.97 24.78
CA PRO A 169 16.88 -19.21 25.51
C PRO A 169 17.45 -20.43 24.77
N ASN A 170 18.31 -21.20 25.44
CA ASN A 170 19.00 -22.33 24.84
C ASN A 170 19.35 -23.42 25.88
N SER A 171 20.02 -24.49 25.45
CA SER A 171 20.58 -25.53 26.33
C SER A 171 19.59 -26.06 27.39
N GLY A 172 18.46 -26.64 26.95
CA GLY A 172 17.43 -27.19 27.85
C GLY A 172 16.37 -26.19 28.33
N ALA A 173 16.37 -24.97 27.81
CA ALA A 173 15.30 -23.98 27.99
C ALA A 173 14.12 -24.26 27.05
N THR A 174 13.25 -25.20 27.42
CA THR A 174 12.04 -25.52 26.64
C THR A 174 11.05 -24.35 26.60
N TRP A 175 10.13 -24.34 25.62
CA TRP A 175 9.06 -23.33 25.55
C TRP A 175 8.31 -23.18 26.88
N ALA A 176 8.00 -24.28 27.57
CA ALA A 176 7.28 -24.25 28.84
C ALA A 176 8.04 -23.46 29.94
N LYS A 177 9.37 -23.62 30.00
CA LYS A 177 10.22 -22.86 30.95
C LYS A 177 10.31 -21.39 30.59
N ILE A 178 10.44 -21.09 29.30
CA ILE A 178 10.46 -19.72 28.78
C ILE A 178 9.12 -19.03 29.07
N LYS A 179 8.00 -19.71 28.81
CA LYS A 179 6.67 -19.21 29.12
C LYS A 179 6.50 -18.96 30.62
N THR A 180 6.99 -19.85 31.48
CA THR A 180 6.97 -19.69 32.95
C THR A 180 7.75 -18.44 33.39
N TYR A 181 8.87 -18.15 32.74
CA TYR A 181 9.62 -16.91 32.96
C TYR A 181 8.83 -15.67 32.49
N ALA A 182 8.31 -15.71 31.26
CA ALA A 182 7.56 -14.61 30.66
C ALA A 182 6.25 -14.29 31.41
N ASP A 183 5.51 -15.30 31.86
CA ASP A 183 4.28 -15.17 32.67
C ASP A 183 4.55 -14.43 34.00
N GLN A 184 5.80 -14.39 34.48
CA GLN A 184 6.21 -13.63 35.65
C GLN A 184 6.75 -12.24 35.30
N MET A 185 7.50 -12.12 34.20
CA MET A 185 8.14 -10.87 33.80
C MET A 185 7.17 -9.87 33.19
N ILE A 186 6.23 -10.33 32.35
CA ILE A 186 5.28 -9.45 31.66
C ILE A 186 4.40 -8.69 32.67
N PRO A 187 3.70 -9.33 33.62
CA PRO A 187 2.92 -8.60 34.62
C PRO A 187 3.77 -7.69 35.52
N HIS A 188 5.01 -8.10 35.80
CA HIS A 188 5.95 -7.33 36.63
C HIS A 188 6.34 -5.99 35.98
N ILE A 189 6.63 -5.99 34.67
CA ILE A 189 6.88 -4.77 33.90
C ILE A 189 5.58 -3.96 33.75
N ARG A 190 4.46 -4.62 33.42
CA ARG A 190 3.14 -3.98 33.20
C ARG A 190 2.55 -3.29 34.41
N ALA A 191 2.94 -3.71 35.62
CA ALA A 191 2.56 -3.01 36.85
C ALA A 191 3.15 -1.59 36.93
N ILE A 192 4.20 -1.29 36.15
CA ILE A 192 4.92 -0.02 36.14
C ILE A 192 4.68 0.73 34.81
N ASP A 193 4.72 0.01 33.70
CA ASP A 193 4.60 0.49 32.32
C ASP A 193 3.52 -0.35 31.61
N ASN A 194 2.28 0.12 31.66
CA ASN A 194 1.10 -0.70 31.33
C ASN A 194 0.92 -0.90 29.82
N ASP A 195 1.53 -0.09 28.97
CA ASP A 195 1.40 -0.12 27.51
C ASP A 195 2.72 -0.47 26.78
N ALA A 196 3.83 -0.71 27.49
CA ALA A 196 5.07 -1.36 27.02
C ALA A 196 4.95 -2.34 25.83
N VAL A 197 5.85 -2.34 24.86
CA VAL A 197 5.99 -3.49 23.94
C VAL A 197 7.01 -4.46 24.52
N ILE A 198 6.64 -5.73 24.71
CA ILE A 198 7.52 -6.74 25.33
C ILE A 198 7.82 -7.88 24.35
N LEU A 199 9.09 -8.13 24.08
CA LEU A 199 9.59 -9.19 23.23
C LEU A 199 10.08 -10.36 24.09
N VAL A 200 9.82 -11.59 23.63
CA VAL A 200 10.18 -12.81 24.36
C VAL A 200 10.99 -13.74 23.47
N GLY A 201 12.21 -14.03 23.92
CA GLY A 201 13.09 -15.12 23.47
C GLY A 201 12.35 -16.41 23.14
N THR A 202 12.76 -17.10 22.08
CA THR A 202 12.23 -18.43 21.76
C THR A 202 13.31 -19.51 21.96
N HIS A 203 12.91 -20.77 22.10
CA HIS A 203 13.88 -21.85 22.35
C HIS A 203 14.78 -22.09 21.13
N GLY A 204 15.95 -22.68 21.40
CA GLY A 204 17.00 -22.89 20.41
C GLY A 204 17.60 -21.58 19.94
N TRP A 205 18.19 -20.79 20.84
CA TRP A 205 18.81 -19.50 20.49
C TRP A 205 17.87 -18.59 19.70
N SER A 206 16.62 -18.51 20.14
CA SER A 206 15.57 -17.75 19.47
C SER A 206 15.34 -18.15 18.01
N THR A 207 15.51 -19.42 17.64
CA THR A 207 15.19 -19.93 16.30
C THR A 207 13.81 -20.59 16.23
N MET A 208 13.03 -20.48 17.30
CA MET A 208 11.80 -21.23 17.51
C MET A 208 12.03 -22.76 17.42
N GLY A 209 13.22 -23.21 17.85
CA GLY A 209 13.57 -24.62 18.03
C GLY A 209 14.32 -25.29 16.91
N LEU A 210 14.65 -24.59 15.81
CA LEU A 210 15.37 -25.23 14.71
C LEU A 210 16.80 -25.62 15.05
N SER A 211 17.48 -24.82 15.87
CA SER A 211 18.88 -25.05 16.25
C SER A 211 19.05 -25.78 17.59
N GLY A 212 17.95 -26.20 18.23
CA GLY A 212 18.00 -26.79 19.57
C GLY A 212 16.80 -27.69 19.87
N ASP A 213 16.41 -27.74 21.15
CA ASP A 213 15.29 -28.56 21.59
C ASP A 213 13.96 -27.83 21.35
N GLY A 214 13.06 -28.46 20.59
CA GLY A 214 11.68 -28.03 20.42
C GLY A 214 11.27 -27.77 18.98
N SER A 215 10.13 -27.12 18.81
CA SER A 215 9.63 -26.69 17.50
C SER A 215 8.74 -25.45 17.61
N LEU A 216 8.43 -24.84 16.46
CA LEU A 216 7.43 -23.79 16.36
C LEU A 216 6.07 -24.22 16.95
N GLN A 217 5.72 -25.51 16.87
CA GLN A 217 4.44 -26.01 17.39
C GLN A 217 4.34 -25.93 18.91
N ASP A 218 5.45 -25.99 19.63
CA ASP A 218 5.42 -25.82 21.08
C ASP A 218 4.87 -24.44 21.46
N ILE A 219 5.22 -23.43 20.67
CA ILE A 219 4.75 -22.04 20.82
C ILE A 219 3.29 -21.92 20.37
N LEU A 220 2.95 -22.43 19.18
CA LEU A 220 1.60 -22.33 18.63
C LEU A 220 0.54 -23.06 19.47
N ASN A 221 0.91 -24.18 20.08
CA ASN A 221 0.01 -24.95 20.96
C ASN A 221 -0.15 -24.31 22.35
N ASN A 222 0.79 -23.45 22.77
CA ASN A 222 0.76 -22.82 24.09
C ASN A 222 1.26 -21.36 24.04
N PRO A 223 0.59 -20.47 23.28
CA PRO A 223 1.05 -19.10 23.12
C PRO A 223 0.86 -18.28 24.40
N LEU A 224 1.67 -17.25 24.58
CA LEU A 224 1.48 -16.25 25.64
C LEU A 224 0.12 -15.55 25.48
N GLN A 225 -0.61 -15.42 26.58
CA GLN A 225 -1.95 -14.83 26.61
C GLN A 225 -1.90 -13.37 27.09
N PHE A 226 -1.02 -12.58 26.49
CA PHE A 226 -0.85 -11.16 26.81
C PHE A 226 -0.98 -10.30 25.54
N PRO A 227 -1.63 -9.13 25.61
CA PRO A 227 -1.57 -8.17 24.53
C PRO A 227 -0.20 -7.51 24.46
N ASN A 228 0.10 -6.90 23.32
CA ASN A 228 1.30 -6.09 23.11
C ASN A 228 2.62 -6.83 23.43
N ILE A 229 2.67 -8.11 23.05
CA ILE A 229 3.86 -8.97 23.07
C ILE A 229 4.26 -9.40 21.67
N MET A 230 5.55 -9.68 21.47
CA MET A 230 6.06 -10.32 20.26
C MET A 230 7.06 -11.42 20.60
N TYR A 231 7.27 -12.34 19.67
CA TYR A 231 8.23 -13.45 19.79
C TYR A 231 9.48 -13.11 18.98
N THR A 232 10.66 -13.35 19.56
CA THR A 232 11.92 -13.09 18.87
C THR A 232 12.30 -14.24 17.93
N PHE A 233 12.95 -13.88 16.82
CA PHE A 233 13.56 -14.83 15.89
C PHE A 233 14.97 -14.39 15.50
N HIS A 234 15.99 -15.24 15.65
CA HIS A 234 17.36 -14.93 15.27
C HIS A 234 17.84 -15.77 14.09
N PHE A 235 18.69 -15.19 13.24
CA PHE A 235 19.34 -15.94 12.17
C PHE A 235 20.74 -15.42 11.81
N TYR A 236 21.60 -16.32 11.32
CA TYR A 236 22.90 -15.96 10.73
C TYR A 236 22.96 -16.55 9.34
N ALA A 237 22.98 -15.70 8.32
CA ALA A 237 22.58 -16.06 6.97
C ALA A 237 23.47 -17.15 6.33
N MET A 238 24.74 -17.27 6.74
CA MET A 238 25.62 -18.32 6.23
C MET A 238 25.18 -19.71 6.68
N ASP A 239 24.73 -19.87 7.92
CA ASP A 239 24.33 -21.18 8.49
C ASP A 239 22.82 -21.43 8.40
N HIS A 240 22.03 -20.37 8.62
CA HIS A 240 20.58 -20.45 8.76
C HIS A 240 19.91 -20.20 7.41
N ARG A 241 19.85 -21.26 6.60
CA ARG A 241 19.38 -21.24 5.21
C ARG A 241 17.84 -21.29 5.09
N THR A 242 17.34 -21.79 3.95
CA THR A 242 15.92 -21.91 3.62
C THR A 242 15.01 -22.49 4.73
N PRO A 243 15.41 -23.48 5.55
CA PRO A 243 14.55 -23.96 6.65
C PRO A 243 14.19 -22.86 7.66
N TYR A 244 15.16 -22.03 8.04
CA TYR A 244 14.97 -20.90 8.96
C TYR A 244 14.13 -19.79 8.32
N LEU A 245 14.36 -19.50 7.04
CA LEU A 245 13.53 -18.56 6.27
C LEU A 245 12.06 -19.00 6.21
N ASN A 246 11.82 -20.29 5.94
CA ASN A 246 10.49 -20.87 5.90
C ASN A 246 9.81 -20.86 7.28
N GLN A 247 10.58 -21.10 8.35
CA GLN A 247 10.08 -21.02 9.71
C GLN A 247 9.65 -19.60 10.07
N LEU A 248 10.49 -18.58 9.78
CA LEU A 248 10.13 -17.18 9.97
C LEU A 248 8.86 -16.80 9.20
N ASN A 249 8.74 -17.23 7.94
CA ASN A 249 7.55 -16.99 7.12
C ASN A 249 6.30 -17.66 7.73
N THR A 250 6.44 -18.89 8.22
CA THR A 250 5.33 -19.66 8.82
C THR A 250 4.89 -19.06 10.15
N ALA A 251 5.85 -18.72 11.00
CA ALA A 251 5.61 -18.12 12.31
C ALA A 251 4.94 -16.74 12.16
N SER A 252 5.46 -15.88 11.29
CA SER A 252 4.94 -14.50 11.10
C SER A 252 3.54 -14.41 10.48
N ASN A 253 2.98 -15.52 9.98
CA ASN A 253 1.58 -15.60 9.57
C ASN A 253 0.63 -15.77 10.77
N GLN A 254 1.13 -16.24 11.92
CA GLN A 254 0.33 -16.65 13.08
C GLN A 254 0.71 -15.92 14.37
N LEU A 255 1.95 -15.46 14.47
CA LEU A 255 2.51 -14.79 15.63
C LEU A 255 3.06 -13.41 15.24
N PRO A 256 2.99 -12.41 16.14
CA PRO A 256 3.77 -11.18 16.01
C PRO A 256 5.25 -11.50 16.24
N VAL A 257 6.08 -11.34 15.22
CA VAL A 257 7.51 -11.70 15.26
C VAL A 257 8.37 -10.45 15.08
N PHE A 258 9.47 -10.36 15.84
CA PHE A 258 10.53 -9.36 15.71
C PHE A 258 11.88 -10.08 15.54
N VAL A 259 12.71 -9.68 14.58
CA VAL A 259 14.08 -10.23 14.44
C VAL A 259 15.07 -9.36 15.22
N THR A 260 15.18 -9.62 16.52
CA THR A 260 16.00 -8.80 17.44
C THR A 260 17.50 -8.98 17.22
N GLU A 261 17.91 -10.04 16.53
CA GLU A 261 19.31 -10.25 16.19
C GLU A 261 19.45 -11.03 14.88
N PHE A 262 20.32 -10.57 13.99
CA PHE A 262 20.78 -11.38 12.87
C PHE A 262 22.16 -10.96 12.35
N GLY A 263 22.87 -11.91 11.74
CA GLY A 263 24.14 -11.67 11.04
C GLY A 263 24.10 -12.09 9.57
N THR A 264 25.01 -11.55 8.76
CA THR A 264 25.21 -11.94 7.35
C THR A 264 26.18 -13.11 7.20
N GLN A 265 26.93 -13.42 8.25
CA GLN A 265 27.98 -14.43 8.35
C GLN A 265 27.49 -15.71 9.05
N GLU A 266 28.41 -16.53 9.56
CA GLU A 266 28.12 -17.74 10.34
C GLU A 266 27.59 -17.39 11.74
N ALA A 267 26.93 -18.35 12.41
CA ALA A 267 26.36 -18.19 13.75
C ALA A 267 27.41 -17.91 14.84
N SER A 268 28.68 -18.16 14.56
CA SER A 268 29.81 -17.75 15.41
C SER A 268 29.99 -16.22 15.50
N GLY A 269 29.29 -15.47 14.63
CA GLY A 269 29.50 -14.03 14.46
C GLY A 269 30.67 -13.68 13.53
N ASP A 270 31.37 -14.68 13.00
CA ASP A 270 32.53 -14.53 12.12
C ASP A 270 32.38 -15.39 10.84
N GLY A 271 33.41 -15.42 9.99
CA GLY A 271 33.43 -16.21 8.76
C GLY A 271 32.87 -15.46 7.54
N PRO A 272 32.69 -16.14 6.40
CA PRO A 272 32.22 -15.52 5.16
C PRO A 272 30.78 -15.01 5.30
N ASN A 273 30.51 -13.87 4.67
CA ASN A 273 29.17 -13.34 4.54
C ASN A 273 28.42 -14.02 3.39
N ASP A 274 27.13 -14.33 3.59
CA ASP A 274 26.18 -14.65 2.53
C ASP A 274 25.10 -13.58 2.42
N PHE A 275 25.42 -12.54 1.66
CA PHE A 275 24.50 -11.44 1.38
C PHE A 275 23.28 -11.85 0.53
N ALA A 276 23.37 -12.94 -0.24
CA ALA A 276 22.24 -13.41 -1.06
C ALA A 276 21.18 -14.08 -0.18
N MET A 277 21.60 -14.90 0.78
CA MET A 277 20.69 -15.49 1.76
C MET A 277 20.16 -14.41 2.71
N ALA A 278 21.01 -13.50 3.18
CA ALA A 278 20.57 -12.38 4.03
C ALA A 278 19.52 -11.52 3.31
N GLN A 279 19.69 -11.26 2.01
CA GLN A 279 18.70 -10.51 1.22
C GLN A 279 17.35 -11.21 1.18
N GLN A 280 17.30 -12.54 1.07
CA GLN A 280 16.02 -13.27 1.09
C GLN A 280 15.27 -13.09 2.42
N PHE A 281 15.99 -13.06 3.55
CA PHE A 281 15.39 -12.70 4.84
C PHE A 281 14.92 -11.25 4.87
N ILE A 282 15.72 -10.30 4.39
CA ILE A 282 15.33 -8.88 4.31
C ILE A 282 14.05 -8.72 3.48
N ASP A 283 13.96 -9.37 2.32
CA ASP A 283 12.80 -9.28 1.43
C ASP A 283 11.54 -9.88 2.09
N LEU A 284 11.68 -11.04 2.76
CA LEU A 284 10.60 -11.62 3.54
C LEU A 284 10.14 -10.67 4.63
N MET A 285 11.08 -10.16 5.45
CA MET A 285 10.78 -9.27 6.56
C MET A 285 10.13 -7.97 6.08
N ALA A 286 10.59 -7.40 4.98
CA ALA A 286 9.97 -6.23 4.36
C ALA A 286 8.53 -6.51 3.89
N SER A 287 8.31 -7.64 3.19
CA SER A 287 6.97 -8.02 2.72
C SER A 287 5.98 -8.29 3.86
N LYS A 288 6.49 -8.70 5.03
CA LYS A 288 5.71 -9.05 6.21
C LYS A 288 5.68 -7.95 7.27
N LYS A 289 6.37 -6.83 7.08
CA LYS A 289 6.56 -5.78 8.09
C LYS A 289 7.11 -6.35 9.41
N ILE A 290 8.17 -7.15 9.32
CA ILE A 290 8.90 -7.71 10.47
C ILE A 290 10.10 -6.81 10.74
N SER A 291 10.10 -6.15 11.90
CA SER A 291 11.21 -5.32 12.35
C SER A 291 12.47 -6.13 12.62
N TRP A 292 13.64 -5.50 12.49
CA TRP A 292 14.92 -6.16 12.69
C TRP A 292 16.05 -5.26 13.24
N THR A 293 17.01 -5.89 13.92
CA THR A 293 18.28 -5.29 14.35
C THR A 293 19.47 -6.18 14.00
N ASN A 294 20.45 -5.65 13.25
CA ASN A 294 21.63 -6.41 12.83
C ASN A 294 22.73 -6.44 13.90
N TRP A 295 23.41 -7.59 14.02
CA TRP A 295 24.55 -7.83 14.91
C TRP A 295 25.88 -7.65 14.15
N ASN A 296 26.75 -6.67 14.47
CA ASN A 296 26.61 -5.66 15.54
C ASN A 296 27.42 -4.36 15.31
N TYR A 297 27.04 -3.31 16.05
CA TYR A 297 27.60 -1.96 16.00
C TYR A 297 28.89 -1.80 16.83
N SER A 298 29.95 -2.55 16.47
CA SER A 298 31.28 -2.46 17.10
C SER A 298 32.41 -2.51 16.07
N ASP A 299 33.66 -2.43 16.54
CA ASP A 299 34.88 -2.67 15.77
C ASP A 299 35.61 -3.97 16.14
N ASP A 300 34.90 -4.91 16.77
CA ASP A 300 35.37 -6.28 17.03
C ASP A 300 35.96 -6.91 15.77
N PRO A 301 37.05 -7.71 15.82
CA PRO A 301 37.71 -8.23 14.62
C PRO A 301 36.84 -9.16 13.77
N ARG A 302 35.79 -9.78 14.31
CA ARG A 302 34.92 -10.72 13.58
C ARG A 302 34.17 -10.05 12.43
N SER A 303 33.84 -10.83 11.40
CA SER A 303 33.21 -10.32 10.17
C SER A 303 31.82 -9.70 10.37
N GLY A 304 31.11 -10.06 11.45
CA GLY A 304 29.80 -9.49 11.82
C GLY A 304 29.85 -8.09 12.44
N ALA A 305 30.99 -7.65 12.97
CA ALA A 305 31.12 -6.27 13.41
C ALA A 305 31.03 -5.33 12.19
N VAL A 306 30.38 -4.18 12.33
CA VAL A 306 30.20 -3.29 11.17
C VAL A 306 31.38 -2.38 10.90
N TRP A 307 32.18 -2.04 11.92
CA TRP A 307 33.34 -1.16 11.78
C TRP A 307 34.65 -1.95 11.67
N ILE A 308 35.62 -1.45 10.91
CA ILE A 308 36.99 -2.00 10.92
C ILE A 308 37.64 -1.74 12.27
N SER A 309 38.49 -2.65 12.75
CA SER A 309 39.12 -2.53 14.07
C SER A 309 39.90 -1.22 14.23
N GLY A 310 39.83 -0.64 15.43
CA GLY A 310 40.42 0.66 15.76
C GLY A 310 39.58 1.85 15.32
N THR A 311 38.36 1.64 14.83
CA THR A 311 37.42 2.74 14.53
C THR A 311 36.87 3.35 15.81
N CYS A 312 36.55 2.54 16.82
CA CYS A 312 35.94 3.04 18.05
C CYS A 312 36.87 3.95 18.85
N SER A 313 38.18 3.69 18.81
CA SER A 313 39.18 4.52 19.48
C SER A 313 39.61 5.77 18.71
N ASN A 314 39.42 5.82 17.39
CA ASN A 314 40.02 6.86 16.54
C ASN A 314 39.04 7.63 15.65
N GLY A 315 37.81 7.14 15.45
CA GLY A 315 36.91 7.64 14.41
C GLY A 315 37.62 7.75 13.04
N PRO A 316 37.18 8.62 12.13
CA PRO A 316 35.83 9.18 12.08
C PRO A 316 34.81 8.09 11.69
N TRP A 317 33.55 8.28 12.07
CA TRP A 317 32.44 7.36 11.80
C TRP A 317 31.90 7.53 10.37
N THR A 318 32.71 7.13 9.38
CA THR A 318 32.39 7.31 7.95
C THR A 318 32.37 5.99 7.21
N THR A 319 31.72 5.96 6.04
CA THR A 319 31.59 4.76 5.21
C THR A 319 32.93 4.13 4.80
N ALA A 320 34.02 4.89 4.79
CA ALA A 320 35.37 4.40 4.52
C ALA A 320 35.91 3.43 5.58
N ARG A 321 35.31 3.42 6.78
CA ARG A 321 35.69 2.55 7.90
C ARG A 321 34.74 1.38 8.13
N LEU A 322 33.86 1.10 7.18
CA LEU A 322 32.93 -0.02 7.24
C LEU A 322 33.58 -1.33 6.79
N LYS A 323 33.29 -2.41 7.52
CA LYS A 323 33.46 -3.77 7.02
C LYS A 323 32.38 -4.09 5.96
N PRO A 324 32.55 -5.16 5.16
CA PRO A 324 31.55 -5.55 4.17
C PRO A 324 30.13 -5.70 4.73
N ALA A 325 29.97 -6.31 5.91
CA ALA A 325 28.67 -6.43 6.58
C ALA A 325 28.07 -5.06 6.92
N GLY A 326 28.90 -4.14 7.44
CA GLY A 326 28.50 -2.77 7.76
C GLY A 326 28.06 -1.96 6.54
N ALA A 327 28.81 -2.02 5.45
CA ALA A 327 28.44 -1.38 4.19
C ALA A 327 27.11 -1.94 3.65
N TRP A 328 26.93 -3.26 3.72
CA TRP A 328 25.72 -3.91 3.25
C TRP A 328 24.49 -3.53 4.07
N ILE A 329 24.57 -3.58 5.41
CA ILE A 329 23.40 -3.32 6.26
C ILE A 329 23.00 -1.85 6.26
N ARG A 330 23.96 -0.92 6.23
CA ARG A 330 23.69 0.52 6.09
C ARG A 330 22.84 0.81 4.86
N GLU A 331 23.17 0.19 3.73
CA GLU A 331 22.40 0.34 2.50
C GLU A 331 20.95 -0.17 2.65
N ARG A 332 20.72 -1.23 3.42
CA ARG A 332 19.38 -1.79 3.66
C ARG A 332 18.56 -1.00 4.67
N MET A 333 19.18 -0.14 5.48
CA MET A 333 18.47 0.88 6.26
C MET A 333 18.15 2.11 5.40
N LEU A 334 19.01 2.49 4.45
CA LEU A 334 18.74 3.65 3.61
C LEU A 334 17.78 3.37 2.44
N ASN A 335 17.83 2.18 1.85
CA ASN A 335 17.19 1.89 0.57
C ASN A 335 16.38 0.57 0.59
N PRO A 336 15.03 0.62 0.45
CA PRO A 336 14.23 1.84 0.45
C PRO A 336 14.29 2.54 1.81
N ALA A 337 14.09 3.86 1.84
CA ALA A 337 13.92 4.57 3.10
C ALA A 337 12.64 4.10 3.80
N ASP A 338 12.55 4.28 5.12
CA ASP A 338 11.37 3.86 5.87
C ASP A 338 10.12 4.52 5.33
N ASN A 339 9.10 3.70 5.09
CA ASN A 339 7.78 4.17 4.73
C ASN A 339 6.88 4.16 5.95
N PHE A 340 7.31 4.83 7.02
CA PHE A 340 6.46 4.91 8.20
C PHE A 340 5.15 5.58 7.84
N PRO A 341 4.04 4.86 7.98
CA PRO A 341 2.73 5.42 7.77
C PRO A 341 2.42 6.34 8.96
N GLY A 342 3.02 7.53 8.98
CA GLY A 342 2.84 8.49 10.06
C GLY A 342 1.38 8.93 10.22
N GLY A 343 1.10 9.84 11.16
CA GLY A 343 -0.26 10.36 11.42
C GLY A 343 -0.91 11.08 10.23
N ASN A 344 -0.15 11.26 9.16
CA ASN A 344 -0.59 11.76 7.86
C ASN A 344 -0.84 10.63 6.83
N VAL A 345 -0.97 9.37 7.27
CA VAL A 345 -1.69 8.40 6.47
C VAL A 345 -3.15 8.75 6.58
N CYS A 346 -3.64 9.13 5.42
CA CYS A 346 -4.99 9.46 5.13
C CYS A 346 -5.89 8.23 5.36
N VAL A 347 -6.24 7.96 6.63
CA VAL A 347 -7.18 6.89 6.96
C VAL A 347 -8.52 7.29 6.33
N PRO A 348 -9.08 6.44 5.44
CA PRO A 348 -10.29 6.74 4.67
C PRO A 348 -11.42 7.34 5.50
N VAL A 349 -11.62 6.72 6.67
CA VAL A 349 -12.55 7.12 7.69
C VAL A 349 -12.04 6.67 9.05
N SER A 350 -12.05 7.57 10.03
CA SER A 350 -11.75 7.28 11.43
C SER A 350 -12.67 8.08 12.34
N ALA A 351 -12.76 7.73 13.62
CA ALA A 351 -13.60 8.44 14.58
C ALA A 351 -12.93 8.55 15.95
N SER A 352 -13.46 9.44 16.80
CA SER A 352 -13.01 9.62 18.18
C SER A 352 -13.25 8.39 19.06
N ALA A 353 -14.34 7.66 18.83
CA ALA A 353 -14.74 6.46 19.56
C ALA A 353 -15.72 5.63 18.72
N ASN A 354 -16.06 4.42 19.19
CA ASN A 354 -17.21 3.64 18.72
C ASN A 354 -17.69 2.63 19.79
N ASP A 355 -18.92 2.16 19.68
CA ASP A 355 -19.55 1.15 20.57
C ASP A 355 -19.47 -0.29 20.00
N GLY A 356 -18.56 -0.54 19.06
CA GLY A 356 -18.55 -1.74 18.21
C GLY A 356 -19.18 -1.51 16.82
N ASN A 357 -19.96 -0.43 16.64
CA ASN A 357 -20.37 0.06 15.32
C ASN A 357 -19.28 0.99 14.76
N ILE A 358 -18.37 0.41 13.96
CA ILE A 358 -17.10 1.02 13.58
C ILE A 358 -17.25 2.12 12.49
N PRO A 359 -16.27 3.05 12.37
CA PRO A 359 -16.32 4.15 11.39
C PRO A 359 -16.42 3.69 9.93
N ALA A 360 -15.86 2.53 9.60
CA ALA A 360 -15.87 1.99 8.23
C ALA A 360 -17.29 1.74 7.68
N ASN A 361 -18.26 1.52 8.57
CA ASN A 361 -19.65 1.24 8.21
C ASN A 361 -20.31 2.42 7.48
N VAL A 362 -19.84 3.66 7.63
CA VAL A 362 -20.44 4.81 6.92
C VAL A 362 -20.02 4.92 5.45
N GLN A 363 -19.27 3.94 4.93
CA GLN A 363 -18.74 3.93 3.56
C GLN A 363 -18.99 2.59 2.84
N ASP A 364 -19.75 1.67 3.42
CA ASP A 364 -19.97 0.33 2.86
C ASP A 364 -21.16 0.26 1.89
N ASN A 365 -21.96 1.34 1.76
CA ASN A 365 -23.25 1.39 1.06
C ASN A 365 -24.34 0.50 1.67
N ASP A 366 -24.19 0.06 2.92
CA ASP A 366 -25.20 -0.69 3.67
C ASP A 366 -25.84 0.20 4.73
N TYR A 367 -27.05 0.69 4.46
CA TYR A 367 -27.79 1.57 5.38
C TYR A 367 -28.23 0.86 6.67
N ASN A 368 -28.00 -0.45 6.80
CA ASN A 368 -28.29 -1.23 8.01
C ASN A 368 -27.11 -1.25 8.99
N THR A 369 -25.89 -0.98 8.52
CA THR A 369 -24.73 -0.79 9.38
C THR A 369 -24.62 0.70 9.74
N ARG A 370 -23.87 1.01 10.80
CA ARG A 370 -23.68 2.39 11.24
C ARG A 370 -22.33 2.58 11.91
N TRP A 371 -21.92 3.83 12.05
CA TRP A 371 -21.01 4.24 13.12
C TRP A 371 -21.82 4.81 14.28
N SER A 372 -21.42 4.52 15.53
CA SER A 372 -22.07 5.08 16.72
C SER A 372 -21.07 5.42 17.84
N ALA A 373 -21.21 6.60 18.43
CA ALA A 373 -20.46 7.02 19.61
C ALA A 373 -21.31 7.93 20.53
N GLU A 374 -21.18 7.75 21.85
CA GLU A 374 -21.92 8.53 22.85
C GLU A 374 -21.14 9.75 23.33
N GLY A 375 -21.84 10.88 23.50
CA GLY A 375 -21.31 12.09 24.10
C GLY A 375 -21.29 13.28 23.15
N ASP A 376 -21.23 14.48 23.72
CA ASP A 376 -21.07 15.72 22.97
C ASP A 376 -19.63 15.84 22.44
N GLY A 377 -19.47 16.27 21.19
CA GLY A 377 -18.16 16.46 20.55
C GLY A 377 -17.53 15.20 19.98
N GLN A 378 -18.23 14.05 20.00
CA GLN A 378 -17.75 12.87 19.29
C GLN A 378 -17.70 13.14 17.79
N TRP A 379 -16.66 12.68 17.12
CA TRP A 379 -16.45 13.01 15.72
C TRP A 379 -16.13 11.78 14.88
N ILE A 380 -16.53 11.86 13.61
CA ILE A 380 -16.07 10.98 12.55
C ILE A 380 -15.43 11.84 11.48
N GLN A 381 -14.30 11.41 10.92
CA GLN A 381 -13.54 12.15 9.95
C GLN A 381 -13.20 11.30 8.74
N PHE A 382 -13.01 11.97 7.63
CA PHE A 382 -12.76 11.43 6.30
C PHE A 382 -11.48 12.05 5.78
N CYS A 383 -10.57 11.22 5.31
CA CYS A 383 -9.39 11.71 4.63
C CYS A 383 -9.46 11.43 3.13
N LEU A 384 -9.21 12.48 2.35
CA LEU A 384 -9.25 12.46 0.91
C LEU A 384 -7.88 12.17 0.29
N SER A 385 -7.88 11.42 -0.81
CA SER A 385 -6.66 11.03 -1.51
C SER A 385 -5.75 12.21 -1.85
N ASN A 386 -6.34 13.37 -2.17
CA ASN A 386 -5.64 14.62 -2.40
C ASN A 386 -6.37 15.78 -1.72
N THR A 387 -5.66 16.89 -1.48
CA THR A 387 -6.32 18.16 -1.17
C THR A 387 -7.19 18.55 -2.38
N THR A 388 -8.49 18.69 -2.17
CA THR A 388 -9.47 19.00 -3.21
C THR A 388 -10.39 20.13 -2.75
N VAL A 389 -11.13 20.74 -3.69
CA VAL A 389 -12.14 21.74 -3.33
C VAL A 389 -13.43 21.01 -2.97
N ILE A 390 -13.87 21.15 -1.72
CA ILE A 390 -15.06 20.52 -1.15
C ILE A 390 -16.16 21.57 -1.02
N THR A 391 -17.39 21.19 -1.34
CA THR A 391 -18.58 22.06 -1.32
C THR A 391 -19.70 21.54 -0.41
N GLY A 392 -19.56 20.34 0.17
CA GLY A 392 -20.56 19.78 1.05
C GLY A 392 -20.32 18.33 1.44
N VAL A 393 -21.28 17.78 2.18
CA VAL A 393 -21.39 16.36 2.52
C VAL A 393 -22.83 15.88 2.35
N ASN A 394 -23.01 14.63 1.98
CA ASN A 394 -24.29 13.93 2.08
C ASN A 394 -24.22 12.96 3.26
N ILE A 395 -25.22 12.95 4.14
CA ILE A 395 -25.22 12.11 5.35
C ILE A 395 -26.57 11.40 5.47
N ALA A 396 -26.53 10.09 5.74
CA ALA A 396 -27.68 9.31 6.16
C ALA A 396 -27.57 9.03 7.67
N PHE A 397 -28.67 9.22 8.40
CA PHE A 397 -28.68 9.15 9.86
C PHE A 397 -29.42 7.89 10.34
N TYR A 398 -28.87 7.25 11.37
CA TYR A 398 -29.53 6.11 12.00
C TYR A 398 -30.82 6.57 12.71
N ASN A 399 -31.95 5.89 12.44
CA ASN A 399 -33.28 6.30 12.89
C ASN A 399 -33.68 7.73 12.45
N GLY A 400 -33.19 8.18 11.30
CA GLY A 400 -33.38 9.54 10.77
C GLY A 400 -34.83 9.93 10.46
N THR A 401 -35.78 9.00 10.41
CA THR A 401 -37.23 9.31 10.34
C THR A 401 -37.89 9.60 11.69
N THR A 402 -37.15 9.42 12.81
CA THR A 402 -37.68 9.57 14.18
C THR A 402 -36.82 10.45 15.06
N ARG A 403 -35.56 10.68 14.68
CA ARG A 403 -34.58 11.48 15.44
C ARG A 403 -34.02 12.59 14.56
N ARG A 404 -33.86 13.78 15.14
CA ARG A 404 -33.00 14.82 14.55
C ARG A 404 -31.66 14.80 15.25
N THR A 405 -30.58 14.82 14.48
CA THR A 405 -29.19 14.79 14.95
C THR A 405 -28.59 16.18 14.75
N ASN A 406 -27.92 16.70 15.78
CA ASN A 406 -27.24 18.00 15.74
C ASN A 406 -25.74 17.79 15.50
N PHE A 407 -25.13 18.58 14.62
CA PHE A 407 -23.72 18.41 14.26
C PHE A 407 -23.10 19.65 13.61
N ASP A 408 -21.76 19.68 13.58
CA ASP A 408 -20.94 20.62 12.85
C ASP A 408 -20.11 19.89 11.77
N ILE A 409 -19.66 20.63 10.75
CA ILE A 409 -18.72 20.15 9.73
C ILE A 409 -17.46 21.00 9.78
N LEU A 410 -16.31 20.36 9.98
CA LEU A 410 -15.00 20.98 9.97
C LEU A 410 -14.17 20.44 8.79
N THR A 411 -13.23 21.24 8.31
CA THR A 411 -12.30 20.87 7.24
C THR A 411 -10.86 21.19 7.62
N SER A 412 -9.93 20.42 7.09
CA SER A 412 -8.49 20.57 7.33
C SER A 412 -7.67 20.16 6.10
N THR A 413 -6.48 20.75 5.92
CA THR A 413 -5.50 20.35 4.89
C THR A 413 -4.43 19.39 5.42
N ASP A 414 -4.21 19.37 6.73
CA ASP A 414 -3.10 18.67 7.41
C ASP A 414 -3.58 17.60 8.41
N GLY A 415 -4.89 17.51 8.67
CA GLY A 415 -5.48 16.57 9.62
C GLY A 415 -5.33 16.97 11.10
N SER A 416 -4.57 18.03 11.39
CA SER A 416 -4.28 18.51 12.76
C SER A 416 -4.89 19.87 13.05
N SER A 417 -4.90 20.78 12.07
CA SER A 417 -5.46 22.12 12.16
C SER A 417 -6.85 22.15 11.54
N TRP A 418 -7.89 22.38 12.34
CA TRP A 418 -9.29 22.30 11.90
C TRP A 418 -9.97 23.65 11.86
N THR A 419 -10.76 23.89 10.80
CA THR A 419 -11.58 25.09 10.66
C THR A 419 -13.04 24.70 10.42
N SER A 420 -13.99 25.40 11.06
CA SER A 420 -15.42 25.17 10.83
C SER A 420 -15.80 25.54 9.39
N ALA A 421 -16.48 24.64 8.69
CA ALA A 421 -17.05 24.85 7.36
C ALA A 421 -18.56 25.13 7.43
N ALA A 422 -19.27 24.51 8.37
CA ALA A 422 -20.63 24.82 8.75
C ALA A 422 -20.87 24.39 10.19
N SER A 423 -21.67 25.15 10.94
CA SER A 423 -21.96 24.88 12.36
C SER A 423 -23.44 25.01 12.68
N GLY A 424 -23.91 24.32 13.72
CA GLY A 424 -25.29 24.32 14.17
C GLY A 424 -26.24 23.61 13.21
N LEU A 425 -25.75 22.61 12.46
CA LEU A 425 -26.58 21.85 11.53
C LEU A 425 -27.47 20.86 12.28
N GLN A 426 -28.63 20.55 11.68
CA GLN A 426 -29.55 19.56 12.18
C GLN A 426 -30.11 18.72 11.02
N SER A 427 -30.20 17.40 11.19
CA SER A 427 -30.86 16.52 10.23
C SER A 427 -32.38 16.73 10.20
N SER A 428 -33.03 16.33 9.10
CA SER A 428 -34.47 16.57 8.88
C SER A 428 -35.38 15.91 9.91
N GLY A 429 -35.01 14.72 10.39
CA GLY A 429 -35.89 13.90 11.22
C GLY A 429 -37.01 13.21 10.42
N THR A 430 -36.94 13.21 9.08
CA THR A 430 -37.99 12.65 8.20
C THR A 430 -37.47 11.61 7.19
N SER A 431 -36.17 11.32 7.17
CA SER A 431 -35.55 10.45 6.16
C SER A 431 -34.45 9.55 6.73
N ASN A 432 -34.35 8.32 6.22
CA ASN A 432 -33.18 7.45 6.42
C ASN A 432 -32.24 7.47 5.19
N ALA A 433 -32.61 8.18 4.12
CA ALA A 433 -31.77 8.37 2.95
C ALA A 433 -30.75 9.49 3.17
N LEU A 434 -29.79 9.62 2.25
CA LEU A 434 -28.81 10.70 2.26
C LEU A 434 -29.48 12.08 2.19
N GLU A 435 -29.14 12.94 3.16
CA GLU A 435 -29.47 14.36 3.18
C GLU A 435 -28.23 15.19 2.82
N SER A 436 -28.41 16.26 2.02
CA SER A 436 -27.31 17.11 1.55
C SER A 436 -27.10 18.33 2.43
N PHE A 437 -25.85 18.54 2.88
CA PHE A 437 -25.41 19.70 3.64
C PHE A 437 -24.26 20.38 2.91
N THR A 438 -24.53 21.52 2.30
CA THR A 438 -23.56 22.28 1.49
C THR A 438 -22.98 23.47 2.26
N PHE A 439 -21.75 23.84 1.93
CA PHE A 439 -21.06 25.02 2.47
C PHE A 439 -20.24 25.71 1.37
N PRO A 440 -19.80 26.97 1.55
CA PRO A 440 -18.96 27.67 0.58
C PRO A 440 -17.73 26.85 0.21
N ALA A 441 -17.34 26.83 -1.06
CA ALA A 441 -16.25 25.98 -1.55
C ALA A 441 -14.92 26.22 -0.80
N ARG A 442 -14.25 25.15 -0.34
CA ARG A 442 -12.98 25.24 0.41
C ARG A 442 -12.00 24.16 -0.01
N SER A 443 -10.72 24.51 -0.08
CA SER A 443 -9.64 23.53 -0.30
C SER A 443 -9.38 22.74 0.99
N ALA A 444 -9.55 21.43 0.96
CA ALA A 444 -9.36 20.56 2.12
C ALA A 444 -8.96 19.14 1.69
N LYS A 445 -8.20 18.49 2.57
CA LYS A 445 -7.84 17.07 2.46
C LYS A 445 -8.62 16.22 3.47
N HIS A 446 -9.12 16.83 4.53
CA HIS A 446 -9.89 16.14 5.56
C HIS A 446 -11.22 16.84 5.80
N VAL A 447 -12.27 16.06 6.06
CA VAL A 447 -13.58 16.51 6.51
C VAL A 447 -13.91 15.81 7.81
N ARG A 448 -14.40 16.54 8.82
CA ARG A 448 -14.82 15.99 10.11
C ARG A 448 -16.24 16.42 10.39
N ILE A 449 -17.08 15.46 10.76
CA ILE A 449 -18.42 15.68 11.29
C ILE A 449 -18.32 15.55 12.80
N VAL A 450 -18.64 16.61 13.53
CA VAL A 450 -18.65 16.65 15.00
C VAL A 450 -20.10 16.59 15.45
N GLY A 451 -20.49 15.54 16.15
CA GLY A 451 -21.84 15.32 16.60
C GLY A 451 -22.11 15.90 18.00
N HIS A 452 -23.33 16.39 18.20
CA HIS A 452 -23.84 17.01 19.42
C HIS A 452 -25.07 16.26 19.96
N GLY A 453 -25.13 14.95 19.71
CA GLY A 453 -26.25 14.09 20.07
C GLY A 453 -27.45 14.23 19.14
N ASN A 454 -28.60 13.73 19.60
CA ASN A 454 -29.86 13.76 18.88
C ASN A 454 -31.03 14.12 19.81
N THR A 455 -32.23 14.27 19.25
CA THR A 455 -33.43 14.66 20.00
C THR A 455 -33.88 13.70 21.12
N VAL A 456 -33.27 12.52 21.24
CA VAL A 456 -33.60 11.51 22.27
C VAL A 456 -32.48 11.37 23.30
N ASN A 457 -31.22 11.40 22.88
CA ASN A 457 -30.07 11.17 23.77
C ASN A 457 -28.75 11.70 23.18
N ALA A 458 -27.65 11.55 23.92
CA ALA A 458 -26.32 12.04 23.54
C ALA A 458 -25.60 11.19 22.47
N TRP A 459 -26.27 10.22 21.83
CA TRP A 459 -25.64 9.36 20.83
C TRP A 459 -25.56 10.04 19.46
N ASN A 460 -24.41 9.89 18.82
CA ASN A 460 -24.16 10.29 17.44
C ASN A 460 -24.13 9.02 16.60
N SER A 461 -24.96 8.93 15.56
CA SER A 461 -25.07 7.70 14.77
C SER A 461 -25.39 7.96 13.31
N LEU A 462 -24.45 7.61 12.43
CA LEU A 462 -24.53 7.83 10.98
C LEU A 462 -24.46 6.48 10.27
N THR A 463 -25.28 6.27 9.24
CA THR A 463 -25.30 5.03 8.45
C THR A 463 -24.48 5.14 7.17
N GLU A 464 -24.42 6.32 6.53
CA GLU A 464 -23.63 6.52 5.31
C GLU A 464 -23.21 7.99 5.16
N VAL A 465 -22.01 8.25 4.65
CA VAL A 465 -21.50 9.61 4.40
C VAL A 465 -20.77 9.70 3.06
N ARG A 466 -21.10 10.73 2.27
CA ARG A 466 -20.41 11.05 1.00
C ARG A 466 -19.90 12.49 0.99
N ILE A 467 -18.65 12.70 0.56
CA ILE A 467 -18.05 14.03 0.43
C ILE A 467 -18.34 14.60 -0.96
N ILE A 468 -18.76 15.86 -1.03
CA ILE A 468 -19.06 16.57 -2.29
C ILE A 468 -17.85 17.43 -2.66
N SER A 469 -17.14 17.07 -3.73
CA SER A 469 -15.99 17.82 -4.27
C SER A 469 -16.30 18.44 -5.64
N SER A 470 -15.61 19.50 -6.03
CA SER A 470 -15.66 19.97 -7.43
C SER A 470 -15.00 18.94 -8.36
N SER A 471 -15.68 18.58 -9.44
CA SER A 471 -15.20 17.58 -10.40
C SER A 471 -13.96 18.08 -11.16
N SER A 472 -12.88 17.30 -11.18
CA SER A 472 -11.83 17.49 -12.19
C SER A 472 -12.31 16.96 -13.55
N THR A 473 -12.02 17.69 -14.61
CA THR A 473 -12.30 17.28 -15.99
C THR A 473 -11.03 16.73 -16.63
N GLN A 474 -11.08 15.53 -17.20
CA GLN A 474 -9.97 14.96 -17.98
C GLN A 474 -10.34 14.95 -19.46
N GLN A 475 -9.51 15.57 -20.31
CA GLN A 475 -9.71 15.57 -21.76
C GLN A 475 -8.92 14.44 -22.42
N THR A 476 -9.56 13.68 -23.31
CA THR A 476 -8.98 12.62 -24.12
C THR A 476 -9.32 12.87 -25.59
N THR A 477 -8.32 12.88 -26.47
CA THR A 477 -8.54 13.02 -27.91
C THR A 477 -8.33 11.68 -28.60
N LEU A 478 -9.38 11.16 -29.24
CA LEU A 478 -9.38 9.89 -29.94
C LEU A 478 -9.21 10.12 -31.45
N ALA A 479 -8.32 9.35 -32.07
CA ALA A 479 -8.19 9.28 -33.52
C ALA A 479 -9.23 8.29 -34.11
N PRO A 480 -9.67 8.49 -35.36
CA PRO A 480 -10.54 7.53 -36.02
C PRO A 480 -9.81 6.20 -36.25
N LEU A 481 -10.50 5.09 -35.97
CA LEU A 481 -10.08 3.74 -36.33
C LEU A 481 -10.12 3.51 -37.84
N GLN A 482 -11.14 4.05 -38.51
CA GLN A 482 -11.35 3.93 -39.95
C GLN A 482 -11.97 5.23 -40.47
N ASP A 483 -11.61 5.62 -41.67
CA ASP A 483 -12.25 6.71 -42.41
C ASP A 483 -12.25 6.46 -43.91
N ALA A 484 -13.32 6.85 -44.57
CA ALA A 484 -13.44 6.74 -46.02
C ALA A 484 -14.48 7.72 -46.54
N TYR A 485 -14.40 8.06 -47.81
CA TYR A 485 -15.55 8.64 -48.51
C TYR A 485 -16.01 7.72 -49.63
N VAL A 486 -17.25 7.89 -50.05
CA VAL A 486 -17.87 7.10 -51.12
C VAL A 486 -18.48 8.03 -52.16
N ARG A 487 -18.57 7.58 -53.41
CA ARG A 487 -19.03 8.37 -54.54
C ARG A 487 -20.01 7.58 -55.40
N ASN A 488 -21.14 8.17 -55.79
CA ASN A 488 -22.16 7.48 -56.58
C ASN A 488 -21.81 7.39 -58.09
N GLY A 489 -22.75 6.88 -58.91
CA GLY A 489 -22.59 6.75 -60.35
C GLY A 489 -21.55 5.69 -60.74
N ASP A 490 -20.75 5.96 -61.76
CA ASP A 490 -19.73 5.03 -62.28
C ASP A 490 -18.64 4.69 -61.26
N TYR A 491 -18.52 5.48 -60.19
CA TYR A 491 -17.57 5.27 -59.09
C TYR A 491 -18.16 4.45 -57.94
N ALA A 492 -19.38 3.94 -58.07
CA ALA A 492 -20.11 3.37 -56.95
C ALA A 492 -19.48 2.07 -56.39
N ALA A 493 -18.68 1.38 -57.19
CA ALA A 493 -17.91 0.20 -56.79
C ALA A 493 -16.46 0.51 -56.39
N THR A 494 -16.02 1.77 -56.47
CA THR A 494 -14.64 2.17 -56.14
C THR A 494 -14.52 2.48 -54.65
N THR A 495 -13.50 1.91 -54.01
CA THR A 495 -13.09 2.33 -52.66
C THR A 495 -12.19 3.55 -52.73
N HIS A 496 -12.46 4.54 -51.88
CA HIS A 496 -11.61 5.72 -51.74
C HIS A 496 -10.89 5.81 -50.39
N GLY A 497 -11.16 4.88 -49.47
CA GLY A 497 -10.53 4.88 -48.15
C GLY A 497 -9.03 4.56 -48.17
N THR A 498 -8.55 3.87 -49.21
CA THR A 498 -7.11 3.55 -49.37
C THR A 498 -6.46 4.22 -50.58
N THR A 499 -7.24 4.69 -51.55
CA THR A 499 -6.71 5.29 -52.79
C THR A 499 -6.48 6.78 -52.68
N ASP A 500 -7.23 7.48 -51.80
CA ASP A 500 -7.13 8.92 -51.56
C ASP A 500 -6.67 9.19 -50.13
N ALA A 501 -5.45 8.74 -49.82
CA ALA A 501 -4.94 8.61 -48.45
C ALA A 501 -4.78 9.90 -47.63
N ALA A 502 -5.20 11.09 -48.10
CA ALA A 502 -5.08 12.34 -47.34
C ALA A 502 -6.37 13.16 -47.29
N VAL A 503 -7.43 12.72 -47.97
CA VAL A 503 -8.63 13.53 -48.22
C VAL A 503 -9.90 12.70 -48.12
N LEU A 504 -10.90 13.24 -47.41
CA LEU A 504 -12.28 12.78 -47.45
C LEU A 504 -13.15 13.85 -48.10
N MET A 505 -14.33 13.48 -48.60
CA MET A 505 -15.19 14.42 -49.33
C MET A 505 -16.65 14.24 -48.99
N SER A 506 -17.35 15.36 -48.85
CA SER A 506 -18.81 15.41 -48.75
C SER A 506 -19.36 16.34 -49.81
N LYS A 507 -20.38 15.89 -50.54
CA LYS A 507 -21.12 16.68 -51.52
C LYS A 507 -22.51 16.09 -51.68
N LEU A 508 -23.52 16.95 -51.59
CA LEU A 508 -24.85 16.65 -52.11
C LEU A 508 -24.96 17.46 -53.41
N ASN A 509 -25.18 16.77 -54.52
CA ASN A 509 -25.26 17.42 -55.82
C ASN A 509 -26.57 18.22 -55.93
N SER A 510 -26.51 19.41 -56.53
CA SER A 510 -27.70 20.26 -56.75
C SER A 510 -28.60 19.76 -57.89
N THR A 511 -28.10 18.83 -58.71
CA THR A 511 -28.82 18.22 -59.82
C THR A 511 -28.98 16.71 -59.60
N THR A 512 -29.87 16.08 -60.36
CA THR A 512 -30.05 14.62 -60.34
C THR A 512 -28.93 13.84 -61.06
N THR A 513 -27.89 14.53 -61.53
CA THR A 513 -26.76 13.90 -62.24
C THR A 513 -25.99 12.98 -61.30
N THR A 514 -25.97 11.69 -61.62
CA THR A 514 -25.21 10.69 -60.88
C THR A 514 -23.71 10.89 -61.04
N GLY A 515 -22.91 10.49 -60.04
CA GLY A 515 -21.45 10.59 -60.09
C GLY A 515 -20.87 11.75 -59.28
N TYR A 516 -21.70 12.59 -58.65
CA TYR A 516 -21.24 13.80 -57.96
C TYR A 516 -21.48 13.79 -56.45
N ASP A 517 -22.39 12.94 -55.96
CA ASP A 517 -22.65 12.81 -54.54
C ASP A 517 -21.49 12.11 -53.85
N ARG A 518 -21.09 12.67 -52.70
CA ARG A 518 -20.00 12.16 -51.87
C ARG A 518 -20.40 12.18 -50.41
N GLN A 519 -20.10 11.11 -49.70
CA GLN A 519 -20.39 10.97 -48.27
C GLN A 519 -19.14 10.51 -47.54
N THR A 520 -18.82 11.16 -46.43
CA THR A 520 -17.68 10.80 -45.59
C THR A 520 -18.14 9.96 -44.41
N PHE A 521 -17.40 8.93 -44.05
CA PHE A 521 -17.64 8.04 -42.92
C PHE A 521 -16.43 8.01 -41.99
N LEU A 522 -16.67 8.02 -40.68
CA LEU A 522 -15.66 7.97 -39.63
C LEU A 522 -16.05 6.94 -38.57
N ARG A 523 -15.08 6.18 -38.05
CA ARG A 523 -15.30 5.26 -36.91
C ARG A 523 -14.30 5.54 -35.79
N PHE A 524 -14.76 5.53 -34.54
CA PHE A 524 -13.95 5.69 -33.32
C PHE A 524 -14.22 4.54 -32.34
N ASP A 525 -13.24 4.25 -31.47
CA ASP A 525 -13.43 3.38 -30.30
C ASP A 525 -13.39 4.23 -29.02
N VAL A 526 -14.47 4.18 -28.26
CA VAL A 526 -14.64 4.88 -26.98
C VAL A 526 -14.54 3.93 -25.78
N SER A 527 -14.00 2.73 -25.95
CA SER A 527 -13.81 1.74 -24.88
C SER A 527 -13.01 2.30 -23.70
N GLY A 528 -11.94 3.05 -23.99
CA GLY A 528 -11.00 3.62 -23.01
C GLY A 528 -11.48 4.87 -22.26
N VAL A 529 -12.69 5.38 -22.52
CA VAL A 529 -13.24 6.56 -21.83
C VAL A 529 -14.47 6.20 -20.99
N SER A 530 -14.64 6.88 -19.86
CA SER A 530 -15.76 6.70 -18.92
C SER A 530 -16.22 8.05 -18.38
N ASN A 531 -17.46 8.13 -17.86
CA ASN A 531 -18.03 9.38 -17.32
C ASN A 531 -17.95 10.57 -18.29
N ILE A 532 -18.47 10.37 -19.51
CA ILE A 532 -18.40 11.36 -20.59
C ILE A 532 -19.21 12.60 -20.20
N GLY A 533 -18.52 13.71 -19.92
CA GLY A 533 -19.11 15.02 -19.68
C GLY A 533 -19.38 15.79 -20.98
N SER A 534 -18.49 15.69 -21.95
CA SER A 534 -18.72 16.12 -23.33
C SER A 534 -18.00 15.24 -24.36
N ALA A 535 -18.53 15.19 -25.58
CA ALA A 535 -17.94 14.53 -26.74
C ALA A 535 -18.09 15.40 -28.00
N VAL A 536 -16.98 15.93 -28.51
CA VAL A 536 -16.97 16.86 -29.65
C VAL A 536 -16.17 16.24 -30.80
N LEU A 537 -16.83 15.98 -31.93
CA LEU A 537 -16.16 15.60 -33.17
C LEU A 537 -15.54 16.86 -33.79
N ARG A 538 -14.25 16.83 -34.10
CA ARG A 538 -13.52 17.88 -34.81
C ARG A 538 -12.97 17.32 -36.12
N VAL A 539 -13.29 17.96 -37.24
CA VAL A 539 -12.79 17.55 -38.57
C VAL A 539 -12.20 18.77 -39.27
N TYR A 540 -10.95 18.66 -39.73
CA TYR A 540 -10.30 19.72 -40.47
C TYR A 540 -10.73 19.67 -41.94
N GLY A 541 -11.23 20.77 -42.48
CA GLY A 541 -11.67 20.82 -43.86
C GLY A 541 -11.87 22.23 -44.39
N LYS A 542 -12.36 22.31 -45.63
CA LYS A 542 -12.68 23.54 -46.35
C LYS A 542 -13.64 23.25 -47.50
N ILE A 543 -14.28 24.29 -48.02
CA ILE A 543 -14.93 24.23 -49.32
C ILE A 543 -13.85 24.23 -50.41
N GLU A 544 -14.07 23.52 -51.52
CA GLU A 544 -13.12 23.49 -52.65
C GLU A 544 -12.83 24.89 -53.21
N ASP A 545 -13.85 25.74 -53.30
CA ASP A 545 -13.76 27.14 -53.75
C ASP A 545 -14.88 28.01 -53.13
N ASN A 546 -14.92 29.30 -53.47
CA ASN A 546 -15.83 30.28 -52.86
C ASN A 546 -17.11 30.56 -53.67
N ARG A 547 -17.50 29.69 -54.63
CA ARG A 547 -18.80 29.83 -55.34
C ARG A 547 -19.98 29.74 -54.38
N VAL A 548 -19.82 28.99 -53.30
CA VAL A 548 -20.72 28.96 -52.14
C VAL A 548 -19.86 29.03 -50.89
N THR A 549 -20.20 29.94 -49.97
CA THR A 549 -19.37 30.22 -48.79
C THR A 549 -19.99 29.74 -47.48
N ASN A 550 -21.17 29.10 -47.53
CA ASN A 550 -21.88 28.59 -46.35
C ASN A 550 -22.62 27.29 -46.72
N ILE A 551 -22.07 26.15 -46.34
CA ILE A 551 -22.66 24.84 -46.62
C ILE A 551 -22.94 24.11 -45.28
N PRO A 552 -24.21 23.93 -44.89
CA PRO A 552 -24.56 23.15 -43.71
C PRO A 552 -24.20 21.69 -43.89
N VAL A 553 -23.41 21.15 -42.95
CA VAL A 553 -23.03 19.74 -42.91
C VAL A 553 -23.51 19.13 -41.60
N GLY A 554 -24.30 18.08 -41.72
CA GLY A 554 -24.80 17.30 -40.60
C GLY A 554 -23.91 16.10 -40.31
N VAL A 555 -23.78 15.76 -39.03
CA VAL A 555 -23.21 14.48 -38.58
C VAL A 555 -24.36 13.54 -38.26
N TYR A 556 -24.33 12.33 -38.81
CA TYR A 556 -25.37 11.32 -38.68
C TYR A 556 -24.82 10.06 -38.02
N ALA A 557 -25.61 9.45 -37.15
CA ALA A 557 -25.30 8.13 -36.58
C ALA A 557 -25.32 7.06 -37.67
N VAL A 558 -24.41 6.08 -37.59
CA VAL A 558 -24.35 4.92 -38.47
C VAL A 558 -24.34 3.67 -37.60
N ALA A 559 -25.38 2.85 -37.68
CA ALA A 559 -25.53 1.70 -36.78
C ALA A 559 -24.46 0.61 -36.97
N ASN A 560 -23.96 0.45 -38.20
CA ASN A 560 -22.88 -0.48 -38.50
C ASN A 560 -21.53 0.12 -38.08
N THR A 561 -20.87 -0.57 -37.15
CA THR A 561 -19.55 -0.21 -36.61
C THR A 561 -18.44 -1.18 -37.06
N THR A 562 -18.67 -2.03 -38.06
CA THR A 562 -17.73 -3.09 -38.49
C THR A 562 -17.17 -2.90 -39.90
N TRP A 563 -17.57 -1.85 -40.62
CA TRP A 563 -17.03 -1.54 -41.94
C TRP A 563 -15.53 -1.19 -41.90
N SER A 564 -14.84 -1.37 -43.03
CA SER A 564 -13.44 -1.03 -43.20
C SER A 564 -13.21 -0.17 -44.43
N GLU A 565 -12.34 0.83 -44.31
CA GLU A 565 -11.98 1.79 -45.35
C GLU A 565 -11.40 1.15 -46.61
N SER A 566 -10.78 -0.03 -46.50
CA SER A 566 -10.23 -0.78 -47.64
C SER A 566 -11.32 -1.40 -48.52
N THR A 567 -12.55 -1.49 -48.02
CA THR A 567 -13.66 -2.16 -48.71
C THR A 567 -14.88 -1.28 -48.91
N LEU A 568 -14.93 -0.10 -48.29
CA LEU A 568 -16.10 0.77 -48.33
C LEU A 568 -16.28 1.39 -49.73
N THR A 569 -17.45 1.21 -50.30
CA THR A 569 -17.87 1.73 -51.61
C THR A 569 -19.26 2.34 -51.49
N TRP A 570 -19.74 3.06 -52.49
CA TRP A 570 -21.11 3.58 -52.47
C TRP A 570 -22.17 2.47 -52.38
N ASN A 571 -21.88 1.32 -53.00
CA ASN A 571 -22.76 0.17 -53.08
C ASN A 571 -22.92 -0.58 -51.76
N ASN A 572 -21.90 -0.56 -50.87
CA ASN A 572 -21.92 -1.28 -49.60
C ASN A 572 -21.87 -0.39 -48.36
N LYS A 573 -21.88 0.95 -48.52
CA LYS A 573 -21.85 1.88 -47.39
C LYS A 573 -23.02 1.59 -46.43
N PRO A 574 -22.78 1.66 -45.12
CA PRO A 574 -23.86 1.52 -44.16
C PRO A 574 -24.83 2.70 -44.24
N ALA A 575 -26.09 2.43 -43.92
CA ALA A 575 -27.11 3.48 -43.88
C ALA A 575 -26.81 4.47 -42.75
N ALA A 576 -26.83 5.77 -43.07
CA ALA A 576 -26.86 6.84 -42.09
C ALA A 576 -28.27 6.99 -41.52
N GLY A 577 -28.38 7.48 -40.28
CA GLY A 577 -29.65 7.83 -39.66
C GLY A 577 -30.43 8.88 -40.46
N THR A 578 -31.73 8.95 -40.24
CA THR A 578 -32.63 9.88 -40.96
C THR A 578 -32.58 11.32 -40.42
N ALA A 579 -32.07 11.52 -39.20
CA ALA A 579 -31.90 12.82 -38.58
C ALA A 579 -30.42 13.06 -38.22
N ALA A 580 -29.95 14.30 -38.41
CA ALA A 580 -28.63 14.71 -37.99
C ALA A 580 -28.58 14.76 -36.45
N LEU A 581 -27.47 14.28 -35.87
CA LEU A 581 -27.17 14.44 -34.45
C LEU A 581 -26.95 15.92 -34.12
N THR A 582 -26.27 16.64 -35.02
CA THR A 582 -26.05 18.08 -34.99
C THR A 582 -25.53 18.54 -36.37
N THR A 583 -25.59 19.84 -36.64
CA THR A 583 -25.19 20.46 -37.92
C THR A 583 -24.29 21.67 -37.67
N THR A 584 -23.27 21.82 -38.52
CA THR A 584 -22.34 22.94 -38.52
C THR A 584 -22.17 23.47 -39.93
N THR A 585 -22.09 24.79 -40.09
CA THR A 585 -21.86 25.42 -41.39
C THR A 585 -20.38 25.45 -41.72
N VAL A 586 -20.00 24.80 -42.82
CA VAL A 586 -18.68 24.91 -43.42
C VAL A 586 -18.62 26.19 -44.24
N THR A 587 -17.52 26.92 -44.12
CA THR A 587 -17.40 28.28 -44.65
C THR A 587 -16.16 28.44 -45.48
N ASP A 588 -16.30 29.04 -46.65
CA ASP A 588 -15.20 29.46 -47.53
C ASP A 588 -14.14 28.37 -47.84
N SER A 589 -13.11 28.74 -48.61
CA SER A 589 -12.06 27.84 -49.08
C SER A 589 -10.83 27.75 -48.15
N THR A 590 -10.91 28.27 -46.92
CA THR A 590 -9.82 28.23 -45.94
C THR A 590 -9.93 26.99 -45.06
N GLY A 591 -8.84 26.23 -44.95
CA GLY A 591 -8.76 25.08 -44.05
C GLY A 591 -8.90 25.46 -42.59
N ARG A 592 -9.83 24.84 -41.85
CA ARG A 592 -9.97 24.97 -40.40
C ARG A 592 -10.68 23.76 -39.80
N TYR A 593 -10.61 23.62 -38.47
CA TYR A 593 -11.42 22.65 -37.75
C TYR A 593 -12.87 23.10 -37.67
N TYR A 594 -13.79 22.24 -38.07
CA TYR A 594 -15.21 22.33 -37.79
C TYR A 594 -15.56 21.34 -36.68
N SER A 595 -16.48 21.73 -35.79
CA SER A 595 -16.78 20.97 -34.57
C SER A 595 -18.27 20.69 -34.43
N TRP A 596 -18.60 19.46 -34.09
CA TRP A 596 -19.96 18.99 -33.84
C TRP A 596 -20.02 18.39 -32.42
N ASP A 597 -20.87 18.95 -31.57
CA ASP A 597 -21.15 18.38 -30.26
C ASP A 597 -22.08 17.16 -30.42
N ILE A 598 -21.55 15.97 -30.16
CA ILE A 598 -22.27 14.70 -30.23
C ILE A 598 -22.37 14.03 -28.85
N THR A 599 -22.25 14.82 -27.77
CA THR A 599 -22.22 14.34 -26.37
C THR A 599 -23.35 13.36 -26.07
N SER A 600 -24.60 13.76 -26.35
CA SER A 600 -25.78 12.94 -26.06
C SER A 600 -25.76 11.60 -26.79
N TYR A 601 -25.27 11.56 -28.02
CA TYR A 601 -25.18 10.33 -28.80
C TYR A 601 -24.14 9.37 -28.21
N VAL A 602 -22.92 9.85 -27.95
CA VAL A 602 -21.85 9.02 -27.39
C VAL A 602 -22.21 8.51 -25.99
N GLN A 603 -22.86 9.35 -25.16
CA GLN A 603 -23.40 8.93 -23.86
C GLN A 603 -24.45 7.82 -24.01
N THR A 604 -25.37 7.94 -24.96
CA THR A 604 -26.43 6.95 -25.21
C THR A 604 -25.85 5.61 -25.65
N GLU A 605 -24.89 5.62 -26.58
CA GLU A 605 -24.21 4.40 -27.04
C GLU A 605 -23.44 3.72 -25.91
N LYS A 606 -22.71 4.49 -25.10
CA LYS A 606 -21.94 3.98 -23.96
C LYS A 606 -22.85 3.40 -22.87
N ALA A 607 -23.97 4.07 -22.58
CA ALA A 607 -24.98 3.58 -21.63
C ALA A 607 -25.59 2.25 -22.08
N ALA A 608 -25.69 2.02 -23.38
CA ALA A 608 -26.14 0.75 -23.96
C ALA A 608 -25.02 -0.30 -24.11
N GLY A 609 -23.84 -0.06 -23.52
CA GLY A 609 -22.70 -0.97 -23.54
C GLY A 609 -21.93 -1.02 -24.86
N ARG A 610 -22.20 -0.10 -25.79
CA ARG A 610 -21.55 -0.05 -27.11
C ARG A 610 -20.34 0.90 -27.07
N ASN A 611 -19.22 0.44 -27.63
CA ASN A 611 -17.96 1.18 -27.64
C ASN A 611 -17.53 1.66 -29.03
N GLY A 612 -18.13 1.12 -30.09
CA GLY A 612 -17.89 1.57 -31.46
C GLY A 612 -18.78 2.76 -31.79
N ILE A 613 -18.19 3.89 -32.16
CA ILE A 613 -18.92 5.06 -32.66
C ILE A 613 -18.68 5.17 -34.15
N SER A 614 -19.73 5.09 -34.97
CA SER A 614 -19.67 5.17 -36.43
C SER A 614 -20.57 6.33 -36.89
N LEU A 615 -20.03 7.21 -37.73
CA LEU A 615 -20.60 8.51 -38.11
C LEU A 615 -20.50 8.75 -39.61
N ALA A 616 -21.46 9.48 -40.17
CA ALA A 616 -21.40 9.99 -41.54
C ALA A 616 -21.52 11.53 -41.57
N LEU A 617 -20.69 12.20 -42.38
CA LEU A 617 -20.75 13.64 -42.62
C LEU A 617 -21.42 13.89 -43.97
N LEU A 618 -22.62 14.46 -43.94
CA LEU A 618 -23.45 14.67 -45.12
C LEU A 618 -23.74 16.16 -45.30
N SER A 619 -23.57 16.67 -46.53
CA SER A 619 -24.08 18.00 -46.89
C SER A 619 -25.60 17.98 -46.84
N ASN A 620 -26.23 18.98 -46.23
CA ASN A 620 -27.70 19.08 -46.18
C ASN A 620 -28.27 19.88 -47.34
N THR A 621 -27.41 20.59 -48.08
CA THR A 621 -27.82 21.42 -49.21
C THR A 621 -27.14 20.92 -50.48
N GLY A 622 -27.93 20.78 -51.54
CA GLY A 622 -27.44 20.46 -52.87
C GLY A 622 -26.71 21.66 -53.48
N VAL A 623 -25.39 21.59 -53.63
CA VAL A 623 -24.56 22.70 -54.16
C VAL A 623 -23.37 22.16 -54.97
N ASP A 624 -22.79 23.03 -55.80
CA ASP A 624 -21.49 22.83 -56.42
C ASP A 624 -20.63 24.05 -56.08
N PRO A 625 -19.81 23.97 -55.01
CA PRO A 625 -18.62 23.10 -54.86
C PRO A 625 -18.72 21.95 -53.83
N ARG A 626 -17.73 21.03 -53.82
CA ARG A 626 -17.60 19.97 -52.78
C ARG A 626 -16.91 20.48 -51.51
N ILE A 627 -17.17 19.80 -50.38
CA ILE A 627 -16.39 19.97 -49.15
C ILE A 627 -15.26 18.94 -49.12
N MET A 628 -14.04 19.40 -48.81
CA MET A 628 -12.86 18.56 -48.65
C MET A 628 -12.46 18.52 -47.18
N TRP A 629 -12.31 17.32 -46.64
CA TRP A 629 -11.85 17.05 -45.28
C TRP A 629 -10.48 16.39 -45.32
N ARG A 630 -9.77 16.44 -44.20
CA ARG A 630 -8.55 15.66 -43.98
C ARG A 630 -8.90 14.26 -43.49
N SER A 631 -8.19 13.26 -44.02
CA SER A 631 -8.28 11.87 -43.54
C SER A 631 -7.40 11.64 -42.31
N LYS A 632 -7.46 10.45 -41.73
CA LYS A 632 -6.72 10.06 -40.53
C LYS A 632 -5.21 10.01 -40.74
N GLU A 633 -4.75 9.83 -41.97
CA GLU A 633 -3.32 9.85 -42.32
C GLU A 633 -2.75 11.28 -42.38
N ALA A 634 -3.60 12.32 -42.30
CA ALA A 634 -3.20 13.72 -42.41
C ALA A 634 -2.52 14.30 -41.13
N GLY A 635 -1.95 13.44 -40.29
CA GLY A 635 -1.16 13.81 -39.11
C GLY A 635 -1.92 14.74 -38.15
N LEU A 636 -1.34 15.92 -37.87
CA LEU A 636 -1.88 16.90 -36.91
C LEU A 636 -3.25 17.48 -37.29
N THR A 637 -3.69 17.28 -38.54
CA THR A 637 -4.99 17.74 -39.05
C THR A 637 -6.00 16.61 -39.25
N ALA A 638 -5.69 15.39 -38.78
CA ALA A 638 -6.60 14.26 -38.81
C ALA A 638 -7.90 14.54 -38.03
N PRO A 639 -9.02 13.88 -38.37
CA PRO A 639 -10.25 13.93 -37.57
C PRO A 639 -10.00 13.51 -36.12
N GLN A 640 -10.74 14.10 -35.19
CA GLN A 640 -10.60 13.87 -33.75
C GLN A 640 -11.96 13.75 -33.09
N LEU A 641 -12.12 12.81 -32.17
CA LEU A 641 -13.22 12.82 -31.20
C LEU A 641 -12.65 13.24 -29.84
N VAL A 642 -12.95 14.46 -29.43
CA VAL A 642 -12.48 15.04 -28.17
C VAL A 642 -13.50 14.76 -27.08
N ILE A 643 -13.12 13.94 -26.11
CA ILE A 643 -13.94 13.56 -24.96
C ILE A 643 -13.45 14.32 -23.74
N THR A 644 -14.34 15.04 -23.06
CA THR A 644 -14.08 15.54 -21.71
C THR A 644 -14.82 14.66 -20.73
N SER A 645 -14.10 13.90 -19.92
CA SER A 645 -14.69 13.07 -18.87
C SER A 645 -14.84 13.90 -17.61
N THR A 646 -16.01 13.88 -16.98
CA THR A 646 -16.20 14.40 -15.64
C THR A 646 -15.79 13.32 -14.65
N ALA A 647 -14.89 13.64 -13.71
CA ALA A 647 -14.78 12.78 -12.54
C ALA A 647 -16.16 12.75 -11.87
N SER A 648 -16.78 11.56 -11.82
CA SER A 648 -17.96 11.32 -10.98
C SER A 648 -17.65 11.82 -9.56
N ALA A 649 -18.67 12.22 -8.80
CA ALA A 649 -18.56 12.46 -7.36
C ALA A 649 -17.96 11.20 -6.72
N ALA A 650 -16.64 11.14 -6.66
CA ALA A 650 -15.93 9.95 -6.28
C ALA A 650 -16.16 9.77 -4.78
N LYS A 651 -16.24 8.51 -4.33
CA LYS A 651 -15.78 8.14 -2.99
C LYS A 651 -14.35 8.67 -2.90
N GLN A 652 -14.19 9.90 -2.41
CA GLN A 652 -12.88 10.51 -2.25
C GLN A 652 -12.30 10.21 -0.88
N ALA A 653 -12.98 9.48 0.01
CA ALA A 653 -12.23 8.76 1.03
C ALA A 653 -11.27 7.82 0.30
N VAL A 654 -9.97 7.87 0.66
CA VAL A 654 -9.00 6.85 0.23
C VAL A 654 -9.73 5.53 0.30
N THR A 655 -9.86 4.74 -0.76
CA THR A 655 -10.24 3.36 -0.49
C THR A 655 -9.14 2.85 0.42
N ALA A 656 -9.47 2.47 1.67
CA ALA A 656 -8.64 1.49 2.38
C ALA A 656 -8.26 0.46 1.32
N PRO A 657 -7.01 -0.03 1.24
CA PRO A 657 -6.72 -1.09 0.30
C PRO A 657 -7.82 -2.11 0.51
N VAL A 658 -8.74 -2.18 -0.46
CA VAL A 658 -9.75 -3.20 -0.48
C VAL A 658 -8.89 -4.41 -0.34
N LYS A 659 -9.12 -5.21 0.72
CA LYS A 659 -8.67 -6.59 0.74
C LYS A 659 -9.06 -7.09 -0.63
N GLN A 660 -8.13 -7.09 -1.58
CA GLN A 660 -8.16 -8.01 -2.68
C GLN A 660 -8.28 -9.31 -1.91
N PRO A 661 -9.42 -10.03 -1.96
CA PRO A 661 -9.39 -11.37 -1.45
C PRO A 661 -8.26 -12.00 -2.25
N VAL A 662 -7.17 -12.36 -1.57
CA VAL A 662 -6.22 -13.28 -2.17
C VAL A 662 -7.10 -14.44 -2.53
N LYS A 663 -7.44 -14.58 -3.82
CA LYS A 663 -8.08 -15.78 -4.31
C LYS A 663 -7.07 -16.86 -4.02
N LEU A 664 -7.28 -17.58 -2.92
CA LEU A 664 -6.52 -18.76 -2.60
C LEU A 664 -6.78 -19.72 -3.77
N GLN A 665 -5.81 -19.83 -4.67
CA GLN A 665 -5.91 -20.73 -5.80
C GLN A 665 -5.71 -22.15 -5.29
N THR A 666 -6.43 -23.10 -5.88
CA THR A 666 -6.23 -24.52 -5.59
C THR A 666 -4.75 -24.87 -5.80
N SER A 667 -4.07 -25.31 -4.75
CA SER A 667 -2.66 -25.67 -4.76
C SER A 667 -2.48 -27.17 -4.49
N LEU A 668 -1.35 -27.73 -4.91
CA LEU A 668 -0.93 -29.11 -4.60
C LEU A 668 0.58 -29.10 -4.38
N THR A 669 1.02 -29.59 -3.24
CA THR A 669 2.44 -29.71 -2.85
C THR A 669 2.68 -31.02 -2.11
N SER A 670 3.95 -31.43 -2.00
CA SER A 670 4.36 -32.61 -1.24
C SER A 670 5.68 -32.33 -0.53
N TYR A 671 5.76 -32.57 0.78
CA TYR A 671 6.98 -32.37 1.57
C TYR A 671 7.17 -33.48 2.63
N PRO A 672 8.39 -34.04 2.76
CA PRO A 672 9.56 -33.82 1.92
C PRO A 672 9.36 -34.34 0.48
N ASN A 673 10.09 -33.79 -0.49
CA ASN A 673 10.20 -34.28 -1.87
C ASN A 673 11.56 -33.83 -2.46
N PRO A 674 12.51 -34.75 -2.72
CA PRO A 674 12.38 -36.19 -2.63
C PRO A 674 12.08 -36.71 -1.22
N PHE A 675 11.40 -37.86 -1.11
CA PHE A 675 11.01 -38.47 0.17
C PHE A 675 11.59 -39.87 0.33
N GLY A 676 11.92 -40.23 1.58
CA GLY A 676 12.31 -41.60 1.96
C GLY A 676 11.08 -42.45 2.28
N ASP A 677 10.70 -42.50 3.55
CA ASP A 677 9.60 -43.37 4.01
C ASP A 677 8.21 -42.74 3.88
N ASN A 678 8.09 -41.44 4.10
CA ASN A 678 6.82 -40.73 4.04
C ASN A 678 6.97 -39.32 3.44
N SER A 679 5.94 -38.85 2.77
CA SER A 679 5.76 -37.45 2.36
C SER A 679 4.37 -36.97 2.78
N THR A 680 4.22 -35.70 3.16
CA THR A 680 2.91 -35.10 3.39
C THR A 680 2.48 -34.37 2.13
N VAL A 681 1.36 -34.77 1.55
CA VAL A 681 0.75 -34.11 0.39
C VAL A 681 -0.29 -33.11 0.89
N SER A 682 -0.07 -31.84 0.57
CA SER A 682 -0.94 -30.73 0.95
C SER A 682 -1.66 -30.17 -0.26
N PHE A 683 -2.95 -29.89 -0.16
CA PHE A 683 -3.71 -29.19 -1.19
C PHE A 683 -4.77 -28.27 -0.61
N PHE A 684 -5.12 -27.21 -1.36
CA PHE A 684 -6.16 -26.25 -1.00
C PHE A 684 -7.31 -26.31 -1.99
N LEU A 685 -8.56 -26.19 -1.54
CA LEU A 685 -9.76 -26.06 -2.38
C LEU A 685 -10.39 -24.67 -2.20
N GLU A 686 -10.55 -23.92 -3.29
CA GLU A 686 -11.21 -22.60 -3.28
C GLU A 686 -12.71 -22.68 -2.96
N LYS A 687 -13.37 -23.77 -3.32
CA LYS A 687 -14.80 -24.03 -3.09
C LYS A 687 -15.05 -25.52 -2.85
N PRO A 688 -16.18 -25.90 -2.23
CA PRO A 688 -16.53 -27.31 -2.08
C PRO A 688 -16.55 -28.04 -3.43
N ALA A 689 -15.93 -29.21 -3.51
CA ALA A 689 -15.80 -29.97 -4.73
C ALA A 689 -15.63 -31.48 -4.45
N ASP A 690 -16.02 -32.31 -5.43
CA ASP A 690 -15.66 -33.73 -5.44
C ASP A 690 -14.19 -33.89 -5.82
N VAL A 691 -13.42 -34.51 -4.94
CA VAL A 691 -11.96 -34.62 -5.04
C VAL A 691 -11.51 -36.06 -5.25
N LEU A 692 -10.53 -36.25 -6.14
CA LEU A 692 -9.68 -37.44 -6.23
C LEU A 692 -8.21 -37.02 -6.24
N LEU A 693 -7.49 -37.30 -5.16
CA LEU A 693 -6.04 -37.20 -5.07
C LEU A 693 -5.43 -38.59 -5.16
N ALA A 694 -4.66 -38.85 -6.21
CA ALA A 694 -4.03 -40.13 -6.47
C ALA A 694 -2.58 -39.99 -6.96
N VAL A 695 -1.80 -41.06 -6.80
CA VAL A 695 -0.41 -41.20 -7.23
C VAL A 695 -0.37 -42.07 -8.47
N TYR A 696 0.42 -41.65 -9.46
CA TYR A 696 0.62 -42.35 -10.73
C TYR A 696 2.11 -42.62 -10.95
N ASP A 697 2.45 -43.76 -11.54
CA ASP A 697 3.81 -44.06 -11.99
C ASP A 697 4.16 -43.30 -13.29
N ILE A 698 5.39 -43.48 -13.78
CA ILE A 698 5.87 -42.83 -15.01
C ILE A 698 5.11 -43.25 -16.28
N ASN A 699 4.42 -44.40 -16.25
CA ASN A 699 3.61 -44.90 -17.36
C ASN A 699 2.15 -44.42 -17.26
N GLY A 700 1.82 -43.60 -16.25
CA GLY A 700 0.47 -43.11 -16.01
C GLY A 700 -0.47 -44.14 -15.37
N LYS A 701 0.04 -45.25 -14.83
CA LYS A 701 -0.76 -46.21 -14.07
C LYS A 701 -0.98 -45.67 -12.66
N GLN A 702 -2.23 -45.68 -12.19
CA GLN A 702 -2.56 -45.29 -10.82
C GLN A 702 -2.03 -46.34 -9.83
N VAL A 703 -1.17 -45.92 -8.90
CA VAL A 703 -0.52 -46.81 -7.92
C VAL A 703 -1.01 -46.60 -6.49
N ALA A 704 -1.60 -45.44 -6.17
CA ALA A 704 -2.23 -45.20 -4.87
C ALA A 704 -3.34 -44.12 -4.96
N VAL A 705 -4.31 -44.17 -4.05
CA VAL A 705 -5.29 -43.10 -3.84
C VAL A 705 -5.10 -42.56 -2.42
N LEU A 706 -4.83 -41.27 -2.29
CA LEU A 706 -4.52 -40.63 -1.00
C LEU A 706 -5.73 -39.92 -0.39
N LYS A 707 -6.67 -39.47 -1.22
CA LYS A 707 -7.94 -38.86 -0.77
C LYS A 707 -9.00 -38.98 -1.85
N ARG A 708 -10.23 -39.31 -1.48
CA ARG A 708 -11.41 -39.32 -2.36
C ARG A 708 -12.64 -38.86 -1.58
N GLY A 709 -13.50 -38.07 -2.23
CA GLY A 709 -14.81 -37.69 -1.71
C GLY A 709 -15.13 -36.22 -1.92
N ARG A 710 -16.36 -35.82 -1.56
CA ARG A 710 -16.76 -34.41 -1.52
C ARG A 710 -16.12 -33.73 -0.33
N LEU A 711 -15.41 -32.64 -0.58
CA LEU A 711 -14.70 -31.86 0.43
C LEU A 711 -15.15 -30.40 0.36
N ASP A 712 -15.23 -29.74 1.51
CA ASP A 712 -15.52 -28.30 1.60
C ASP A 712 -14.29 -27.46 1.18
N ALA A 713 -14.49 -26.16 0.99
CA ALA A 713 -13.38 -25.24 0.75
C ALA A 713 -12.42 -25.24 1.95
N GLY A 714 -11.10 -25.25 1.70
CA GLY A 714 -10.12 -25.29 2.78
C GLY A 714 -8.83 -26.03 2.43
N GLN A 715 -7.91 -26.10 3.40
CA GLN A 715 -6.62 -26.78 3.27
C GLN A 715 -6.70 -28.21 3.82
N TYR A 716 -6.13 -29.16 3.08
CA TYR A 716 -6.11 -30.57 3.40
C TYR A 716 -4.68 -31.12 3.34
N ASN A 717 -4.36 -31.99 4.29
CA ASN A 717 -3.10 -32.73 4.33
C ASN A 717 -3.40 -34.23 4.32
N THR A 718 -2.66 -35.00 3.53
CA THR A 718 -2.72 -36.47 3.54
C THR A 718 -1.33 -37.07 3.45
N ALA A 719 -1.11 -38.20 4.11
CA ALA A 719 0.16 -38.89 4.09
C ALA A 719 0.31 -39.70 2.78
N LEU A 720 1.48 -39.60 2.16
CA LEU A 720 1.98 -40.49 1.12
C LEU A 720 3.00 -41.42 1.77
N SER A 721 2.62 -42.67 2.02
CA SER A 721 3.53 -43.69 2.55
C SER A 721 4.26 -44.41 1.41
N SER A 722 5.56 -44.65 1.61
CA SER A 722 6.42 -45.27 0.62
C SER A 722 6.43 -46.80 0.67
N ALA A 723 5.76 -47.43 1.64
CA ALA A 723 5.86 -48.86 1.92
C ALA A 723 5.58 -49.79 0.71
N GLN A 724 4.80 -49.31 -0.26
CA GLN A 724 4.40 -50.07 -1.46
C GLN A 724 4.88 -49.44 -2.78
N LEU A 725 5.70 -48.39 -2.72
CA LEU A 725 6.19 -47.68 -3.90
C LEU A 725 7.68 -48.00 -4.14
N PRO A 726 8.10 -48.54 -5.28
CA PRO A 726 9.53 -48.63 -5.64
C PRO A 726 10.21 -47.26 -5.67
N LYS A 727 11.55 -47.22 -5.51
CA LYS A 727 12.34 -45.98 -5.71
C LYS A 727 12.12 -45.47 -7.13
N GLY A 728 11.88 -44.17 -7.31
CA GLY A 728 11.57 -43.62 -8.62
C GLY A 728 10.72 -42.35 -8.61
N VAL A 729 10.34 -41.91 -9.81
CA VAL A 729 9.53 -40.72 -10.04
C VAL A 729 8.05 -41.09 -10.14
N TYR A 730 7.21 -40.32 -9.46
CA TYR A 730 5.76 -40.45 -9.48
C TYR A 730 5.09 -39.11 -9.75
N THR A 731 3.84 -39.14 -10.16
CA THR A 731 3.00 -37.96 -10.34
C THR A 731 1.82 -38.01 -9.36
N LEU A 732 1.72 -37.00 -8.50
CA LEU A 732 0.50 -36.69 -7.77
C LEU A 732 -0.47 -35.99 -8.71
N LYS A 733 -1.72 -36.44 -8.76
CA LYS A 733 -2.79 -35.80 -9.52
C LYS A 733 -3.98 -35.56 -8.61
N LEU A 734 -4.35 -34.30 -8.46
CA LEU A 734 -5.56 -33.84 -7.78
C LEU A 734 -6.60 -33.48 -8.84
N VAL A 735 -7.69 -34.24 -8.92
CA VAL A 735 -8.88 -33.90 -9.70
C VAL A 735 -9.91 -33.30 -8.77
N TYR A 736 -10.51 -32.17 -9.15
CA TYR A 736 -11.55 -31.49 -8.39
C TYR A 736 -12.57 -30.86 -9.35
N GLY A 737 -13.81 -31.34 -9.32
CA GLY A 737 -14.80 -31.02 -10.37
C GLY A 737 -14.28 -31.41 -11.77
N GLU A 738 -14.32 -30.47 -12.72
CA GLU A 738 -13.80 -30.66 -14.10
C GLU A 738 -12.31 -30.33 -14.26
N LYS A 739 -11.61 -29.96 -13.18
CA LYS A 739 -10.21 -29.50 -13.23
C LYS A 739 -9.25 -30.53 -12.65
N ALA A 740 -8.00 -30.52 -13.10
CA ALA A 740 -6.94 -31.36 -12.56
C ALA A 740 -5.62 -30.58 -12.39
N ILE A 741 -4.90 -30.86 -11.31
CA ILE A 741 -3.54 -30.35 -11.04
C ILE A 741 -2.62 -31.54 -10.84
N THR A 742 -1.42 -31.49 -11.42
CA THR A 742 -0.39 -32.51 -11.23
C THR A 742 0.89 -31.95 -10.61
N ARG A 743 1.59 -32.79 -9.84
CA ARG A 743 2.91 -32.51 -9.27
C ARG A 743 3.80 -33.73 -9.30
N LYS A 744 5.07 -33.54 -9.65
CA LYS A 744 6.09 -34.58 -9.60
C LYS A 744 6.54 -34.82 -8.15
N VAL A 745 6.61 -36.07 -7.74
CA VAL A 745 7.18 -36.49 -6.46
C VAL A 745 8.21 -37.61 -6.69
N VAL A 746 9.31 -37.61 -5.93
CA VAL A 746 10.44 -38.52 -6.12
C VAL A 746 10.67 -39.33 -4.84
N LYS A 747 10.60 -40.66 -4.93
CA LYS A 747 10.98 -41.56 -3.84
C LYS A 747 12.46 -41.94 -3.97
N GLN A 748 13.24 -41.76 -2.89
CA GLN A 748 14.67 -42.09 -2.83
C GLN A 748 14.98 -43.49 -2.29
#